data_AF-A0A3B3TRG4-F1
#
_entry.id   AF-A0A3B3TRG4-F1
#
_cell.length_a   1.000
_cell.length_b   1.000
_cell.length_c   1.000
_cell.angle_alpha   90.00
_cell.angle_beta   90.00
_cell.angle_gamma   90.00
#
_symmetry.space_group_name_H-M   'P 1'
#
loop_
_entity.id
_entity.type
_entity.pdbx_description
1 polymer ?
#
loop_
_entity_poly.entity_id
_entity_poly.type
_entity_poly.pdbx_seq_one_letter_code
_entity_poly.pdbx_strand_id
1 'polypeptide(L)'
;MFGYTVQQFENSEGKWVLIGSPHSGQPAKRTGDVYKCPVGRADNTCIKLELPTNTTVPNLHEIKENMTMGTTLVTNPTGGFMACGPQYGYMCGQQQYISGVCTNVSPSFQILNSIAPGVQNCTSNMDIVFVLDGSNSIYPWKNIVDFLIRFLERVQVGPKQAQVGIVSYGEDVKHHVNLSQFNNNKELLTFVKKIPQHLGTKTHTFLAIDTARKEAFTQERGARPDAKKVMVILTDGESHDDYLQKQVIGECDQDHIERFGIAVLGYYKRENKSEGEVKKFIDEIKSISSKPTQDHFFNVSDEVFLVNLADTLGRKIFALEATSGNLTSSFDMEMSQAGFSAHAFKDGLLLGAVGAYDWNGTVVMQTAESTINPEKDEFYDPKDRKTRRGLAEYLGYDVQSASTPEGVLYITGAPRYNHTGRVVIYRLTKDSRVETVQILRGEQIGSYFGSVLQTVDVNNDSFTDLLLVGAPMYMGPERDEQGKVYVYKLNERGKFVHKFDLNPMNQSCCSVNSDGCTMKNEPCGARFGTAIAAVSDLNLDGLNDVVIGAPFENDHRGAVYIYHGHQSNRYLKLVQHIPAGGDGEKVKFFGQSIHGIMDLNGDGIVDVTIGGLGGASLFWSRDVAELTSNMTLEPAKINLQHSQFQCEHKGHKSVCVNTTVCFQYRVKSEKRDASSTEMRYNITLDLPRAKARASFIDQDLDKSDRRVTKTFSISNGQTICKKERFIMSARLDFKDPINVTLEFGLTDEDKGPVLDASLPTSITKTIPLVDCGDQLKCITDLSLTAEPSEKSMLIHVNSKDKLDVKIDITNKRDNAYNTKVILSFTPNINYVKVEPEKECTPDNTKVECAVGYPFLGSKAKESFKVRFETDSSHIHENIYINVTTVSDSEENPNTLHDNSKEIFIPVKYEAGVIFSVSHSQNYITIEDDEQSSVKDSDFGRMIEEVNISYTVEKAGNTLTPALDLNVIYPYRSPLFNVLLFPTRIVYSTEVKCKEPPAPKHNKPKKETLTPFLLECGQSLCDSFTCSIPETNKSQVNVTFKAWKPTFTVGEFSSLKMMVNASLTFKQNHLFELGSNAKTRNVTILISKGTIEGIPLWIIILLSTLAGLLILALIILIFWKLGFFKRKTMDYSKEEMSD
;
A
#
# COMPACT_ATOMS: atom_id res chain seq x y z
N MET A 1 25.81 -18.73 -1.44
CA MET A 1 24.48 -18.29 -0.95
C MET A 1 23.58 -19.49 -0.73
N PHE A 2 24.03 -20.47 0.05
CA PHE A 2 23.16 -21.59 0.44
C PHE A 2 22.10 -21.05 1.41
N GLY A 3 20.84 -21.46 1.27
CA GLY A 3 19.71 -20.97 2.08
C GLY A 3 18.98 -19.74 1.50
N TYR A 4 19.26 -19.38 0.23
CA TYR A 4 18.60 -18.25 -0.44
C TYR A 4 17.10 -18.51 -0.65
N THR A 5 16.75 -19.73 -1.05
CA THR A 5 15.37 -20.25 -1.07
C THR A 5 15.32 -21.57 -0.33
N VAL A 6 14.21 -21.83 0.34
CA VAL A 6 13.92 -23.10 1.02
C VAL A 6 12.54 -23.56 0.62
N GLN A 7 12.38 -24.87 0.45
CA GLN A 7 11.10 -25.48 0.13
C GLN A 7 11.03 -26.88 0.74
N GLN A 8 9.94 -27.18 1.43
CA GLN A 8 9.70 -28.52 1.97
C GLN A 8 9.17 -29.42 0.86
N PHE A 9 9.61 -30.68 0.84
CA PHE A 9 9.28 -31.62 -0.23
C PHE A 9 9.15 -33.05 0.30
N GLU A 10 8.14 -33.78 -0.17
CA GLU A 10 7.93 -35.19 0.18
C GLU A 10 7.82 -36.05 -1.08
N ASN A 11 8.44 -37.23 -1.04
CA ASN A 11 8.31 -38.25 -2.07
C ASN A 11 8.29 -39.65 -1.46
N SER A 12 8.24 -40.68 -2.31
CA SER A 12 8.26 -42.08 -1.87
C SER A 12 9.53 -42.50 -1.13
N GLU A 13 10.64 -41.76 -1.25
CA GLU A 13 11.90 -42.04 -0.55
C GLU A 13 11.95 -41.41 0.85
N GLY A 14 11.07 -40.46 1.14
CA GLY A 14 10.96 -39.78 2.43
C GLY A 14 10.72 -38.29 2.30
N LYS A 15 10.98 -37.58 3.41
CA LYS A 15 10.81 -36.13 3.52
C LYS A 15 12.15 -35.41 3.36
N TRP A 16 12.11 -34.28 2.66
CA TRP A 16 13.28 -33.53 2.23
C TRP A 16 13.06 -32.03 2.40
N VAL A 17 14.16 -31.31 2.60
CA VAL A 17 14.21 -29.86 2.43
C VAL A 17 15.06 -29.54 1.21
N LEU A 18 14.47 -28.86 0.24
CA LEU A 18 15.15 -28.34 -0.94
C LEU A 18 15.71 -26.96 -0.62
N ILE A 19 16.99 -26.75 -0.91
CA ILE A 19 17.69 -25.51 -0.60
C ILE A 19 18.37 -24.98 -1.87
N GLY A 20 17.97 -23.78 -2.29
CA GLY A 20 18.60 -23.06 -3.39
C GLY A 20 19.92 -22.43 -2.96
N SER A 21 20.93 -22.57 -3.83
CA SER A 21 22.23 -21.90 -3.69
C SER A 21 22.64 -21.24 -5.01
N PRO A 22 22.13 -20.03 -5.31
CA PRO A 22 22.34 -19.35 -6.59
C PRO A 22 23.80 -19.05 -6.95
N HIS A 23 24.75 -19.19 -6.02
CA HIS A 23 26.17 -18.90 -6.25
C HIS A 23 27.07 -20.13 -6.07
N SER A 24 26.49 -21.33 -6.08
CA SER A 24 27.28 -22.56 -6.15
C SER A 24 28.18 -22.56 -7.41
N GLY A 25 29.45 -22.98 -7.26
CA GLY A 25 30.45 -22.98 -8.34
C GLY A 25 31.41 -21.77 -8.40
N GLN A 26 31.32 -20.82 -7.46
CA GLN A 26 32.33 -19.76 -7.31
C GLN A 26 33.71 -20.31 -6.92
N PRO A 27 34.82 -19.69 -7.37
CA PRO A 27 34.91 -18.47 -8.21
C PRO A 27 34.97 -18.74 -9.73
N ALA A 28 35.10 -19.99 -10.17
CA ALA A 28 35.43 -20.32 -11.56
C ALA A 28 34.21 -20.37 -12.52
N LYS A 29 33.07 -20.92 -12.09
CA LYS A 29 31.84 -21.02 -12.89
C LYS A 29 30.60 -20.98 -11.98
N ARG A 30 30.10 -19.79 -11.70
CA ARG A 30 28.92 -19.56 -10.83
C ARG A 30 27.64 -20.00 -11.54
N THR A 31 27.30 -21.28 -11.51
CA THR A 31 26.07 -21.80 -12.14
C THR A 31 24.86 -21.65 -11.22
N GLY A 32 25.07 -21.68 -9.90
CA GLY A 32 24.00 -21.92 -8.94
C GLY A 32 23.55 -23.39 -8.95
N ASP A 33 22.89 -23.86 -7.88
CA ASP A 33 22.31 -25.21 -7.86
C ASP A 33 21.27 -25.35 -6.73
N VAL A 34 20.57 -26.48 -6.72
CA VAL A 34 19.62 -26.89 -5.69
C VAL A 34 20.17 -28.11 -4.95
N TYR A 35 20.03 -28.12 -3.63
CA TYR A 35 20.44 -29.21 -2.75
C TYR A 35 19.21 -29.86 -2.15
N LYS A 36 19.21 -31.19 -2.02
CA LYS A 36 18.22 -31.94 -1.24
C LYS A 36 18.82 -32.36 0.10
N CYS A 37 18.15 -32.04 1.20
CA CYS A 37 18.57 -32.40 2.55
C CYS A 37 17.56 -33.39 3.14
N PRO A 38 17.96 -34.62 3.51
CA PRO A 38 17.04 -35.57 4.12
C PRO A 38 16.63 -35.12 5.52
N VAL A 39 15.37 -35.36 5.87
CA VAL A 39 14.84 -35.07 7.22
C VAL A 39 14.56 -36.39 7.96
N GLY A 40 14.90 -36.46 9.24
CA GLY A 40 14.64 -37.63 10.09
C GLY A 40 15.61 -38.80 9.93
N ARG A 41 16.73 -38.62 9.22
CA ARG A 41 17.81 -39.63 9.09
C ARG A 41 19.00 -39.25 9.98
N ALA A 42 19.78 -40.23 10.41
CA ALA A 42 20.97 -39.98 11.26
C ALA A 42 22.08 -39.19 10.55
N ASP A 43 22.05 -39.16 9.20
CA ASP A 43 22.93 -38.36 8.37
C ASP A 43 22.14 -37.19 7.75
N ASN A 44 22.47 -35.98 8.19
CA ASN A 44 21.84 -34.72 7.75
C ASN A 44 22.63 -34.06 6.61
N THR A 45 23.47 -34.80 5.88
CA THR A 45 24.23 -34.24 4.76
C THR A 45 23.33 -33.92 3.56
N CYS A 46 23.42 -32.66 3.10
CA CYS A 46 22.71 -32.20 1.91
C CYS A 46 23.42 -32.63 0.62
N ILE A 47 22.65 -33.18 -0.32
CA ILE A 47 23.14 -33.71 -1.59
C ILE A 47 22.85 -32.71 -2.70
N LYS A 48 23.86 -32.39 -3.52
CA LYS A 48 23.75 -31.50 -4.68
C LYS A 48 23.05 -32.20 -5.85
N LEU A 49 22.11 -31.52 -6.52
CA LEU A 49 21.32 -32.11 -7.62
C LEU A 49 21.95 -31.96 -9.02
N GLU A 50 22.95 -31.08 -9.19
CA GLU A 50 23.62 -30.84 -10.47
C GLU A 50 22.65 -30.48 -11.60
N LEU A 51 21.67 -29.62 -11.32
CA LEU A 51 20.67 -29.21 -12.31
C LEU A 51 21.29 -28.46 -13.52
N PRO A 52 22.20 -27.48 -13.36
CA PRO A 52 22.68 -26.66 -14.47
C PRO A 52 23.45 -27.42 -15.56
N THR A 53 24.14 -28.50 -15.20
CA THR A 53 24.89 -29.32 -16.18
C THR A 53 23.93 -29.99 -17.14
N ASN A 54 22.77 -30.43 -16.65
CA ASN A 54 21.79 -31.21 -17.39
C ASN A 54 20.64 -30.37 -17.99
N THR A 55 20.42 -29.14 -17.53
CA THR A 55 19.51 -28.17 -18.17
C THR A 55 20.10 -27.71 -19.51
N THR A 56 19.41 -27.99 -20.63
CA THR A 56 19.82 -27.53 -21.97
C THR A 56 18.59 -27.09 -22.78
N VAL A 57 18.78 -26.10 -23.64
CA VAL A 57 17.79 -25.58 -24.58
C VAL A 57 18.30 -25.84 -26.02
N PRO A 58 17.55 -26.55 -26.86
CA PRO A 58 18.03 -26.96 -28.17
C PRO A 58 18.31 -25.78 -29.12
N ASN A 59 19.28 -25.94 -30.03
CA ASN A 59 19.61 -25.02 -31.13
C ASN A 59 20.19 -23.65 -30.73
N LEU A 60 20.84 -23.53 -29.56
CA LEU A 60 21.40 -22.26 -29.07
C LEU A 60 22.87 -22.40 -28.65
N HIS A 61 23.61 -21.30 -28.75
CA HIS A 61 24.93 -21.19 -28.14
C HIS A 61 24.81 -20.67 -26.70
N GLU A 62 24.67 -21.60 -25.76
CA GLU A 62 24.40 -21.31 -24.35
C GLU A 62 25.61 -20.74 -23.60
N ILE A 63 25.36 -19.78 -22.70
CA ILE A 63 26.34 -19.31 -21.71
C ILE A 63 25.89 -19.80 -20.34
N LYS A 64 26.51 -20.89 -19.88
CA LYS A 64 26.23 -21.49 -18.56
C LYS A 64 27.06 -20.86 -17.43
N GLU A 65 27.33 -19.55 -17.52
CA GLU A 65 28.03 -18.79 -16.48
C GLU A 65 27.07 -17.79 -15.85
N ASN A 66 27.10 -17.67 -14.52
CA ASN A 66 26.20 -16.79 -13.75
C ASN A 66 24.71 -17.11 -13.90
N MET A 67 24.29 -18.34 -14.23
CA MET A 67 22.87 -18.68 -14.42
C MET A 67 21.99 -18.46 -13.17
N THR A 68 22.60 -18.49 -11.99
CA THR A 68 21.94 -18.38 -10.67
C THR A 68 20.79 -19.37 -10.47
N MET A 69 20.99 -20.63 -10.88
CA MET A 69 19.99 -21.69 -10.68
C MET A 69 19.66 -21.87 -9.19
N GLY A 70 18.37 -22.02 -8.87
CA GLY A 70 17.89 -22.12 -7.48
C GLY A 70 17.58 -20.77 -6.84
N THR A 71 17.51 -19.69 -7.63
CA THR A 71 16.99 -18.39 -7.16
C THR A 71 15.50 -18.50 -6.85
N THR A 72 14.79 -19.33 -7.61
CA THR A 72 13.34 -19.50 -7.50
C THR A 72 13.04 -21.00 -7.49
N LEU A 73 12.24 -21.42 -6.52
CA LEU A 73 11.80 -22.79 -6.32
C LEU A 73 10.29 -22.78 -6.14
N VAL A 74 9.58 -23.68 -6.82
CA VAL A 74 8.12 -23.80 -6.70
C VAL A 74 7.69 -25.26 -6.80
N THR A 75 6.70 -25.68 -6.00
CA THR A 75 6.09 -27.02 -6.10
C THR A 75 5.27 -27.15 -7.39
N ASN A 76 5.37 -28.30 -8.06
CA ASN A 76 4.51 -28.59 -9.21
C ASN A 76 3.23 -29.31 -8.74
N PRO A 77 2.01 -28.84 -9.09
CA PRO A 77 0.75 -29.49 -8.71
C PRO A 77 0.64 -30.93 -9.22
N THR A 78 1.30 -31.26 -10.33
CA THR A 78 1.33 -32.61 -10.92
C THR A 78 2.38 -33.54 -10.30
N GLY A 79 3.10 -33.05 -9.28
CA GLY A 79 4.18 -33.77 -8.59
C GLY A 79 5.57 -33.28 -9.01
N GLY A 80 6.50 -33.24 -8.05
CA GLY A 80 7.86 -32.72 -8.25
C GLY A 80 7.96 -31.22 -7.95
N PHE A 81 8.98 -30.58 -8.51
CA PHE A 81 9.23 -29.14 -8.31
C PHE A 81 9.87 -28.52 -9.54
N MET A 82 9.81 -27.21 -9.64
CA MET A 82 10.51 -26.45 -10.68
C MET A 82 11.57 -25.55 -10.05
N ALA A 83 12.73 -25.51 -10.68
CA ALA A 83 13.84 -24.65 -10.31
C ALA A 83 14.19 -23.70 -11.45
N CYS A 84 14.30 -22.41 -11.17
CA CYS A 84 14.64 -21.40 -12.17
C CYS A 84 16.00 -20.73 -11.91
N GLY A 85 16.65 -20.35 -13.00
CA GLY A 85 17.87 -19.57 -13.07
C GLY A 85 17.63 -18.33 -13.94
N PRO A 86 17.23 -17.18 -13.37
CA PRO A 86 16.83 -16.00 -14.12
C PRO A 86 17.98 -15.28 -14.84
N GLN A 87 19.24 -15.59 -14.49
CA GLN A 87 20.43 -15.03 -15.15
C GLN A 87 21.01 -15.96 -16.22
N TYR A 88 20.23 -16.92 -16.72
CA TYR A 88 20.64 -17.76 -17.84
C TYR A 88 20.90 -16.91 -19.09
N GLY A 89 22.10 -17.06 -19.65
CA GLY A 89 22.56 -16.32 -20.82
C GLY A 89 22.67 -17.17 -22.07
N TYR A 90 22.48 -16.55 -23.23
CA TYR A 90 22.73 -17.16 -24.54
C TYR A 90 23.35 -16.14 -25.49
N MET A 91 24.10 -16.63 -26.48
CA MET A 91 24.69 -15.81 -27.53
C MET A 91 23.79 -15.76 -28.76
N CYS A 92 23.62 -14.55 -29.28
CA CYS A 92 22.97 -14.26 -30.56
C CYS A 92 23.96 -13.42 -31.38
N GLY A 93 24.60 -14.03 -32.38
CA GLY A 93 25.72 -13.39 -33.07
C GLY A 93 26.89 -13.11 -32.12
N GLN A 94 27.24 -11.83 -31.94
CA GLN A 94 28.26 -11.37 -30.98
C GLN A 94 27.65 -10.77 -29.69
N GLN A 95 26.32 -10.71 -29.57
CA GLN A 95 25.63 -10.15 -28.41
C GLN A 95 25.27 -11.26 -27.40
N GLN A 96 25.43 -10.94 -26.12
CA GLN A 96 25.00 -11.78 -25.01
C GLN A 96 23.66 -11.29 -24.47
N TYR A 97 22.66 -12.17 -24.45
CA TYR A 97 21.33 -11.90 -23.89
C TYR A 97 21.08 -12.73 -22.64
N ILE A 98 20.17 -12.27 -21.77
CA ILE A 98 19.81 -12.92 -20.50
C ILE A 98 18.29 -13.14 -20.46
N SER A 99 17.85 -14.32 -20.86
CA SER A 99 16.43 -14.66 -20.93
C SER A 99 15.89 -15.34 -19.67
N GLY A 100 16.73 -16.05 -18.93
CA GLY A 100 16.28 -16.93 -17.84
C GLY A 100 15.84 -18.33 -18.33
N VAL A 101 15.98 -19.33 -17.46
CA VAL A 101 15.58 -20.72 -17.73
C VAL A 101 14.94 -21.35 -16.49
N CYS A 102 13.90 -22.14 -16.70
CA CYS A 102 13.26 -22.94 -15.66
C CYS A 102 13.33 -24.43 -16.03
N THR A 103 13.60 -25.29 -15.06
CA THR A 103 13.71 -26.73 -15.24
C THR A 103 12.68 -27.44 -14.38
N ASN A 104 11.85 -28.26 -15.01
CA ASN A 104 10.87 -29.10 -14.30
C ASN A 104 11.54 -30.40 -13.86
N VAL A 105 11.41 -30.72 -12.58
CA VAL A 105 12.06 -31.86 -11.93
C VAL A 105 10.99 -32.80 -11.38
N SER A 106 11.11 -34.09 -11.68
CA SER A 106 10.20 -35.13 -11.23
C SER A 106 10.29 -35.37 -9.70
N PRO A 107 9.33 -36.08 -9.10
CA PRO A 107 9.43 -36.53 -7.71
C PRO A 107 10.66 -37.39 -7.38
N SER A 108 11.26 -38.02 -8.39
CA SER A 108 12.49 -38.82 -8.30
C SER A 108 13.76 -38.01 -8.58
N PHE A 109 13.67 -36.67 -8.58
CA PHE A 109 14.78 -35.75 -8.84
C PHE A 109 15.40 -35.85 -10.25
N GLN A 110 14.62 -36.29 -11.25
CA GLN A 110 15.05 -36.34 -12.65
C GLN A 110 14.51 -35.14 -13.41
N ILE A 111 15.31 -34.59 -14.33
CA ILE A 111 14.89 -33.47 -15.17
C ILE A 111 13.94 -33.99 -16.25
N LEU A 112 12.75 -33.40 -16.31
CA LEU A 112 11.73 -33.74 -17.30
C LEU A 112 11.87 -32.88 -18.56
N ASN A 113 11.90 -31.56 -18.38
CA ASN A 113 12.08 -30.59 -19.46
C ASN A 113 12.65 -29.27 -18.94
N SER A 114 13.13 -28.44 -19.87
CA SER A 114 13.63 -27.09 -19.59
C SER A 114 12.90 -26.10 -20.49
N ILE A 115 12.50 -24.97 -19.92
CA ILE A 115 11.69 -23.95 -20.57
C ILE A 115 12.42 -22.61 -20.46
N ALA A 116 12.59 -21.93 -21.59
CA ALA A 116 13.20 -20.61 -21.67
C ALA A 116 12.30 -19.69 -22.52
N PRO A 117 11.26 -19.06 -21.93
CA PRO A 117 10.22 -18.36 -22.69
C PRO A 117 10.73 -17.13 -23.45
N GLY A 118 11.82 -16.52 -22.99
CA GLY A 118 12.40 -15.33 -23.59
C GLY A 118 13.38 -15.58 -24.73
N VAL A 119 13.62 -16.84 -25.10
CA VAL A 119 14.60 -17.17 -26.15
C VAL A 119 13.93 -17.17 -27.52
N GLN A 120 14.41 -16.30 -28.41
CA GLN A 120 14.04 -16.30 -29.82
C GLN A 120 15.14 -16.96 -30.66
N ASN A 121 14.74 -17.61 -31.76
CA ASN A 121 15.70 -18.18 -32.71
C ASN A 121 16.45 -17.04 -33.43
N CYS A 122 17.75 -16.94 -33.19
CA CYS A 122 18.65 -15.99 -33.83
C CYS A 122 18.90 -16.36 -35.29
N THR A 123 18.03 -15.93 -36.20
CA THR A 123 18.28 -16.03 -37.64
C THR A 123 17.93 -14.73 -38.33
N SER A 124 18.93 -13.97 -38.73
CA SER A 124 18.73 -12.78 -39.57
C SER A 124 19.93 -12.60 -40.51
N ASN A 125 19.69 -12.91 -41.78
CA ASN A 125 20.57 -12.47 -42.87
C ASN A 125 20.42 -10.94 -42.99
N MET A 126 21.53 -10.22 -43.11
CA MET A 126 21.51 -8.75 -43.23
C MET A 126 22.29 -8.26 -44.44
N ASP A 127 21.74 -7.29 -45.15
CA ASP A 127 22.39 -6.63 -46.28
C ASP A 127 22.60 -5.16 -45.94
N ILE A 128 23.87 -4.77 -45.72
CA ILE A 128 24.27 -3.44 -45.26
C ILE A 128 24.92 -2.69 -46.42
N VAL A 129 24.38 -1.54 -46.83
CA VAL A 129 24.93 -0.69 -47.89
C VAL A 129 25.36 0.67 -47.30
N PHE A 130 26.64 0.99 -47.43
CA PHE A 130 27.17 2.32 -47.08
C PHE A 130 27.06 3.27 -48.27
N VAL A 131 26.47 4.45 -48.05
CA VAL A 131 26.35 5.55 -49.02
C VAL A 131 27.17 6.72 -48.48
N LEU A 132 28.35 6.93 -49.06
CA LEU A 132 29.38 7.81 -48.52
C LEU A 132 29.57 9.04 -49.40
N ASP A 133 29.45 10.22 -48.80
CA ASP A 133 29.79 11.48 -49.47
C ASP A 133 31.30 11.55 -49.72
N GLY A 134 31.69 11.57 -51.00
CA GLY A 134 33.06 11.68 -51.48
C GLY A 134 33.36 13.03 -52.12
N SER A 135 32.52 14.05 -51.89
CA SER A 135 32.72 15.42 -52.39
C SER A 135 33.96 16.09 -51.78
N ASN A 136 34.34 17.25 -52.33
CA ASN A 136 35.55 17.96 -51.92
C ASN A 136 35.46 18.62 -50.53
N SER A 137 34.26 18.71 -49.92
CA SER A 137 34.07 19.27 -48.56
C SER A 137 34.59 18.33 -47.47
N ILE A 138 34.53 17.01 -47.72
CA ILE A 138 35.04 15.97 -46.82
C ILE A 138 36.56 15.98 -46.84
N TYR A 139 37.15 16.45 -45.73
CA TYR A 139 38.59 16.44 -45.56
C TYR A 139 38.99 16.27 -44.09
N PRO A 140 39.85 15.31 -43.71
CA PRO A 140 40.53 14.32 -44.58
C PRO A 140 39.70 13.04 -44.86
N TRP A 141 39.68 12.56 -46.11
CA TRP A 141 38.99 11.31 -46.53
C TRP A 141 39.41 10.06 -45.73
N LYS A 142 40.65 10.04 -45.26
CA LYS A 142 41.21 8.92 -44.48
C LYS A 142 40.32 8.53 -43.29
N ASN A 143 39.68 9.51 -42.63
CA ASN A 143 38.85 9.25 -41.47
C ASN A 143 37.57 8.47 -41.81
N ILE A 144 37.01 8.65 -43.02
CA ILE A 144 35.86 7.86 -43.51
C ILE A 144 36.29 6.39 -43.69
N VAL A 145 37.48 6.18 -44.28
CA VAL A 145 38.05 4.83 -44.47
C VAL A 145 38.34 4.16 -43.12
N ASP A 146 38.91 4.90 -42.15
CA ASP A 146 39.19 4.38 -40.81
C ASP A 146 37.89 4.04 -40.04
N PHE A 147 36.81 4.82 -40.22
CA PHE A 147 35.48 4.50 -39.70
C PHE A 147 34.94 3.19 -40.28
N LEU A 148 35.00 2.99 -41.60
CA LEU A 148 34.56 1.75 -42.24
C LEU A 148 35.36 0.54 -41.75
N ILE A 149 36.69 0.68 -41.63
CA ILE A 149 37.56 -0.39 -41.12
C ILE A 149 37.13 -0.80 -39.71
N ARG A 150 37.00 0.17 -38.80
CA ARG A 150 36.62 -0.10 -37.40
C ARG A 150 35.22 -0.72 -37.27
N PHE A 151 34.28 -0.33 -38.14
CA PHE A 151 32.97 -0.95 -38.20
C PHE A 151 33.05 -2.40 -38.69
N LEU A 152 33.73 -2.62 -39.83
CA LEU A 152 33.83 -3.93 -40.49
C LEU A 152 34.66 -4.96 -39.72
N GLU A 153 35.56 -4.52 -38.82
CA GLU A 153 36.25 -5.41 -37.88
C GLU A 153 35.28 -6.18 -36.95
N ARG A 154 34.06 -5.66 -36.73
CA ARG A 154 33.06 -6.25 -35.82
C ARG A 154 31.92 -6.99 -36.53
N VAL A 155 31.75 -6.79 -37.83
CA VAL A 155 30.71 -7.44 -38.64
C VAL A 155 31.21 -8.82 -39.06
N GLN A 156 30.46 -9.91 -38.90
CA GLN A 156 30.82 -11.19 -39.52
C GLN A 156 30.24 -11.27 -40.95
N VAL A 157 31.11 -11.19 -41.96
CA VAL A 157 30.71 -11.24 -43.38
C VAL A 157 30.73 -12.67 -43.90
N GLY A 158 29.59 -13.11 -44.45
CA GLY A 158 29.45 -14.44 -45.03
C GLY A 158 28.09 -14.69 -45.69
N PRO A 159 27.94 -15.76 -46.49
CA PRO A 159 26.72 -16.02 -47.28
C PRO A 159 25.46 -16.30 -46.43
N LYS A 160 25.64 -16.80 -45.20
CA LYS A 160 24.58 -17.00 -44.20
C LYS A 160 24.60 -15.97 -43.06
N GLN A 161 25.33 -14.87 -43.24
CA GLN A 161 25.55 -13.82 -42.24
C GLN A 161 25.32 -12.44 -42.89
N ALA A 162 26.00 -11.39 -42.44
CA ALA A 162 25.91 -10.06 -43.04
C ALA A 162 26.65 -10.00 -44.40
N GLN A 163 26.10 -9.24 -45.35
CA GLN A 163 26.71 -8.88 -46.62
C GLN A 163 26.84 -7.35 -46.69
N VAL A 164 27.94 -6.85 -47.26
CA VAL A 164 28.27 -5.41 -47.22
C VAL A 164 28.48 -4.87 -48.63
N GLY A 165 27.74 -3.80 -48.97
CA GLY A 165 27.92 -2.99 -50.17
C GLY A 165 28.45 -1.59 -49.82
N ILE A 166 29.21 -0.99 -50.72
CA ILE A 166 29.78 0.36 -50.53
C ILE A 166 29.58 1.16 -51.81
N VAL A 167 28.96 2.33 -51.67
CA VAL A 167 28.68 3.31 -52.70
C VAL A 167 29.24 4.66 -52.25
N SER A 168 29.95 5.35 -53.13
CA SER A 168 30.38 6.73 -52.90
C SER A 168 29.72 7.67 -53.89
N TYR A 169 29.52 8.94 -53.53
CA TYR A 169 28.88 9.91 -54.41
C TYR A 169 29.48 11.31 -54.31
N GLY A 170 29.23 12.13 -55.34
CA GLY A 170 29.54 13.55 -55.41
C GLY A 170 28.60 14.22 -56.41
N GLU A 171 29.10 14.54 -57.61
CA GLU A 171 28.25 14.96 -58.74
C GLU A 171 27.57 13.75 -59.42
N ASP A 172 28.27 12.60 -59.48
CA ASP A 172 27.80 11.28 -59.91
C ASP A 172 27.99 10.22 -58.80
N VAL A 173 27.40 9.02 -58.98
CA VAL A 173 27.39 7.93 -58.00
C VAL A 173 28.24 6.75 -58.49
N LYS A 174 29.07 6.17 -57.62
CA LYS A 174 29.97 5.06 -57.95
C LYS A 174 29.86 3.91 -56.96
N HIS A 175 29.67 2.70 -57.48
CA HIS A 175 29.70 1.46 -56.69
C HIS A 175 31.15 0.97 -56.51
N HIS A 176 31.59 0.84 -55.26
CA HIS A 176 32.89 0.30 -54.90
C HIS A 176 32.85 -1.19 -54.55
N VAL A 177 31.79 -1.62 -53.87
CA VAL A 177 31.61 -3.01 -53.41
C VAL A 177 30.15 -3.44 -53.61
N ASN A 178 29.94 -4.60 -54.22
CA ASN A 178 28.62 -5.27 -54.30
C ASN A 178 28.42 -6.25 -53.13
N LEU A 179 27.18 -6.51 -52.72
CA LEU A 179 26.84 -7.30 -51.52
C LEU A 179 27.41 -8.73 -51.55
N SER A 180 27.41 -9.39 -52.72
CA SER A 180 27.93 -10.76 -52.88
C SER A 180 29.40 -10.83 -53.32
N GLN A 181 30.13 -9.71 -53.34
CA GLN A 181 31.48 -9.66 -53.89
C GLN A 181 32.53 -10.34 -53.00
N PHE A 182 32.35 -10.28 -51.68
CA PHE A 182 33.30 -10.80 -50.69
C PHE A 182 32.61 -11.77 -49.73
N ASN A 183 33.28 -12.90 -49.46
CA ASN A 183 32.79 -13.95 -48.55
C ASN A 183 33.55 -14.00 -47.22
N ASN A 184 34.52 -13.11 -47.00
CA ASN A 184 35.28 -13.02 -45.76
C ASN A 184 35.69 -11.57 -45.43
N ASN A 185 35.80 -11.27 -44.13
CA ASN A 185 36.16 -9.92 -43.65
C ASN A 185 37.54 -9.46 -44.11
N LYS A 186 38.51 -10.37 -44.20
CA LYS A 186 39.93 -10.02 -44.41
C LYS A 186 40.16 -9.43 -45.79
N GLU A 187 39.52 -10.00 -46.82
CA GLU A 187 39.57 -9.49 -48.19
C GLU A 187 38.83 -8.16 -48.32
N LEU A 188 37.64 -8.04 -47.73
CA LEU A 188 36.87 -6.80 -47.71
C LEU A 188 37.68 -5.65 -47.06
N LEU A 189 38.26 -5.87 -45.89
CA LEU A 189 39.09 -4.88 -45.19
C LEU A 189 40.33 -4.47 -46.00
N THR A 190 40.91 -5.39 -46.76
CA THR A 190 42.07 -5.09 -47.63
C THR A 190 41.68 -4.20 -48.81
N PHE A 191 40.47 -4.38 -49.35
CA PHE A 191 39.93 -3.54 -50.42
C PHE A 191 39.54 -2.15 -49.91
N VAL A 192 38.85 -2.07 -48.76
CA VAL A 192 38.37 -0.81 -48.16
C VAL A 192 39.52 0.17 -47.90
N LYS A 193 40.69 -0.31 -47.46
CA LYS A 193 41.90 0.51 -47.25
C LYS A 193 42.37 1.28 -48.49
N LYS A 194 41.96 0.88 -49.70
CA LYS A 194 42.40 1.46 -50.97
C LYS A 194 41.32 2.29 -51.67
N ILE A 195 40.15 2.50 -51.04
CA ILE A 195 39.05 3.25 -51.67
C ILE A 195 39.45 4.72 -51.83
N PRO A 196 39.56 5.25 -53.07
CA PRO A 196 39.87 6.65 -53.30
C PRO A 196 38.64 7.54 -53.03
N GLN A 197 38.87 8.80 -52.70
CA GLN A 197 37.81 9.82 -52.66
C GLN A 197 37.25 10.04 -54.07
N HIS A 198 35.93 10.17 -54.19
CA HIS A 198 35.25 10.28 -55.49
C HIS A 198 35.49 11.63 -56.17
N LEU A 199 35.67 12.70 -55.38
CA LEU A 199 35.89 14.11 -55.77
C LEU A 199 34.69 14.71 -56.52
N GLY A 200 34.34 15.95 -56.18
CA GLY A 200 33.17 16.62 -56.78
C GLY A 200 32.90 17.98 -56.15
N THR A 201 32.36 18.91 -56.93
CA THR A 201 32.00 20.28 -56.48
C THR A 201 30.57 20.40 -55.97
N LYS A 202 29.75 19.37 -56.18
CA LYS A 202 28.36 19.26 -55.71
C LYS A 202 28.17 17.97 -54.92
N THR A 203 27.11 17.96 -54.13
CA THR A 203 26.70 16.83 -53.29
C THR A 203 25.26 16.46 -53.63
N HIS A 204 25.06 15.39 -54.42
CA HIS A 204 23.73 14.87 -54.79
C HIS A 204 23.35 13.66 -53.91
N THR A 205 22.95 13.93 -52.67
CA THR A 205 22.64 12.91 -51.65
C THR A 205 21.39 12.11 -52.00
N PHE A 206 20.32 12.75 -52.49
CA PHE A 206 19.06 12.03 -52.80
C PHE A 206 19.20 11.15 -54.05
N LEU A 207 19.97 11.57 -55.04
CA LEU A 207 20.37 10.73 -56.17
C LEU A 207 21.15 9.50 -55.72
N ALA A 208 22.08 9.66 -54.77
CA ALA A 208 22.87 8.55 -54.23
C ALA A 208 22.01 7.53 -53.48
N ILE A 209 21.05 8.00 -52.67
CA ILE A 209 20.09 7.15 -51.96
C ILE A 209 19.22 6.38 -52.95
N ASP A 210 18.67 7.04 -53.97
CA ASP A 210 17.82 6.39 -54.98
C ASP A 210 18.61 5.37 -55.82
N THR A 211 19.86 5.68 -56.16
CA THR A 211 20.76 4.75 -56.88
C THR A 211 21.10 3.55 -56.00
N ALA A 212 21.40 3.75 -54.72
CA ALA A 212 21.64 2.65 -53.79
C ALA A 212 20.40 1.74 -53.65
N ARG A 213 19.20 2.33 -53.59
CA ARG A 213 17.93 1.58 -53.58
C ARG A 213 17.71 0.78 -54.87
N LYS A 214 17.81 1.42 -56.03
CA LYS A 214 17.51 0.81 -57.34
C LYS A 214 18.58 -0.16 -57.82
N GLU A 215 19.85 0.04 -57.46
CA GLU A 215 20.96 -0.75 -57.98
C GLU A 215 21.62 -1.61 -56.90
N ALA A 216 21.97 -1.07 -55.73
CA ALA A 216 22.74 -1.82 -54.73
C ALA A 216 21.91 -2.92 -54.06
N PHE A 217 20.62 -2.68 -53.80
CA PHE A 217 19.70 -3.66 -53.19
C PHE A 217 19.02 -4.59 -54.21
N THR A 218 19.66 -4.85 -55.35
CA THR A 218 19.17 -5.78 -56.37
C THR A 218 19.76 -7.18 -56.20
N GLN A 219 18.99 -8.21 -56.59
CA GLN A 219 19.45 -9.59 -56.56
C GLN A 219 20.66 -9.81 -57.49
N GLU A 220 20.74 -9.07 -58.60
CA GLU A 220 21.88 -9.11 -59.54
C GLU A 220 23.19 -8.66 -58.89
N ARG A 221 23.12 -7.77 -57.90
CA ARG A 221 24.27 -7.30 -57.12
C ARG A 221 24.41 -7.99 -55.75
N GLY A 222 23.68 -9.09 -55.55
CA GLY A 222 23.82 -9.96 -54.39
C GLY A 222 22.83 -9.73 -53.26
N ALA A 223 21.86 -8.81 -53.40
CA ALA A 223 20.87 -8.58 -52.35
C ALA A 223 19.92 -9.78 -52.18
N ARG A 224 19.64 -10.14 -50.95
CA ARG A 224 18.81 -11.30 -50.59
C ARG A 224 17.38 -10.84 -50.27
N PRO A 225 16.34 -11.50 -50.82
CA PRO A 225 14.96 -11.11 -50.58
C PRO A 225 14.52 -11.30 -49.12
N ASP A 226 15.07 -12.30 -48.43
CA ASP A 226 14.74 -12.63 -47.04
C ASP A 226 15.68 -11.95 -46.02
N ALA A 227 16.55 -11.03 -46.45
CA ALA A 227 17.49 -10.33 -45.59
C ALA A 227 16.98 -8.93 -45.21
N LYS A 228 17.29 -8.49 -43.98
CA LYS A 228 17.03 -7.10 -43.57
C LYS A 228 17.95 -6.15 -44.34
N LYS A 229 17.36 -5.15 -45.00
CA LYS A 229 18.09 -4.14 -45.79
C LYS A 229 18.40 -2.92 -44.94
N VAL A 230 19.69 -2.62 -44.77
CA VAL A 230 20.18 -1.49 -43.95
C VAL A 230 21.02 -0.57 -44.82
N MET A 231 20.69 0.71 -44.85
CA MET A 231 21.44 1.75 -45.56
C MET A 231 22.06 2.73 -44.55
N VAL A 232 23.36 2.97 -44.65
CA VAL A 232 24.08 3.94 -43.81
C VAL A 232 24.54 5.10 -44.68
N ILE A 233 23.96 6.27 -44.46
CA ILE A 233 24.22 7.50 -45.22
C ILE A 233 25.14 8.41 -44.40
N LEU A 234 26.26 8.82 -44.98
CA LEU A 234 27.22 9.73 -44.36
C LEU A 234 27.48 10.94 -45.26
N THR A 235 27.26 12.14 -44.73
CA THR A 235 27.42 13.42 -45.46
C THR A 235 27.89 14.56 -44.53
N ASP A 236 28.60 15.54 -45.08
CA ASP A 236 29.06 16.75 -44.37
C ASP A 236 28.45 18.07 -44.86
N GLY A 237 27.48 18.01 -45.78
CA GLY A 237 26.87 19.19 -46.39
C GLY A 237 25.42 19.00 -46.83
N GLU A 238 24.69 20.12 -46.91
CA GLU A 238 23.34 20.17 -47.49
C GLU A 238 23.34 19.65 -48.94
N SER A 239 22.31 18.88 -49.28
CA SER A 239 22.20 18.31 -50.61
C SER A 239 21.76 19.34 -51.65
N HIS A 240 22.34 19.28 -52.84
CA HIS A 240 21.98 20.15 -53.97
C HIS A 240 20.72 19.68 -54.71
N ASP A 241 20.14 18.54 -54.31
CA ASP A 241 18.96 17.90 -54.89
C ASP A 241 17.80 17.67 -53.89
N ASP A 242 17.69 18.53 -52.87
CA ASP A 242 16.65 18.47 -51.81
C ASP A 242 15.19 18.42 -52.33
N TYR A 243 14.94 18.91 -53.55
CA TYR A 243 13.61 18.81 -54.17
C TYR A 243 13.13 17.36 -54.38
N LEU A 244 14.04 16.37 -54.40
CA LEU A 244 13.72 14.94 -54.53
C LEU A 244 13.42 14.24 -53.20
N GLN A 245 13.65 14.91 -52.07
CA GLN A 245 13.57 14.35 -50.71
C GLN A 245 12.29 13.55 -50.46
N LYS A 246 11.12 14.15 -50.70
CA LYS A 246 9.83 13.51 -50.39
C LYS A 246 9.58 12.23 -51.19
N GLN A 247 10.02 12.21 -52.44
CA GLN A 247 9.82 11.06 -53.32
C GLN A 247 10.75 9.92 -52.91
N VAL A 248 12.06 10.19 -52.82
CA VAL A 248 13.08 9.17 -52.58
C VAL A 248 12.91 8.52 -51.21
N ILE A 249 12.65 9.31 -50.17
CA ILE A 249 12.44 8.77 -48.81
C ILE A 249 11.15 7.94 -48.74
N GLY A 250 10.07 8.39 -49.39
CA GLY A 250 8.82 7.63 -49.46
C GLY A 250 8.97 6.28 -50.18
N GLU A 251 9.76 6.24 -51.25
CA GLU A 251 10.06 4.99 -51.97
C GLU A 251 10.98 4.06 -51.15
N CYS A 252 11.95 4.60 -50.40
CA CYS A 252 12.77 3.80 -49.49
C CYS A 252 11.95 3.16 -48.35
N ASP A 253 10.93 3.87 -47.84
CA ASP A 253 10.01 3.34 -46.82
C ASP A 253 9.12 2.21 -47.38
N GLN A 254 8.70 2.32 -48.64
CA GLN A 254 7.95 1.26 -49.35
C GLN A 254 8.79 0.00 -49.58
N ASP A 255 10.09 0.16 -49.84
CA ASP A 255 11.02 -0.95 -50.05
C ASP A 255 11.56 -1.56 -48.74
N HIS A 256 11.04 -1.12 -47.58
CA HIS A 256 11.44 -1.56 -46.24
C HIS A 256 12.93 -1.45 -45.96
N ILE A 257 13.56 -0.34 -46.40
CA ILE A 257 14.98 -0.08 -46.16
C ILE A 257 15.16 0.76 -44.90
N GLU A 258 15.88 0.21 -43.93
CA GLU A 258 16.22 0.90 -42.68
C GLU A 258 17.40 1.86 -42.92
N ARG A 259 17.22 3.16 -42.68
CA ARG A 259 18.19 4.20 -43.06
C ARG A 259 18.78 4.88 -41.84
N PHE A 260 20.11 4.84 -41.72
CA PHE A 260 20.87 5.55 -40.71
C PHE A 260 21.55 6.78 -41.30
N GLY A 261 21.22 7.98 -40.81
CA GLY A 261 21.82 9.24 -41.26
C GLY A 261 22.91 9.73 -40.31
N ILE A 262 24.11 9.98 -40.84
CA ILE A 262 25.26 10.49 -40.10
C ILE A 262 25.62 11.87 -40.66
N ALA A 263 25.39 12.90 -39.85
CA ALA A 263 25.75 14.28 -40.16
C ALA A 263 27.15 14.60 -39.61
N VAL A 264 28.06 15.07 -40.47
CA VAL A 264 29.44 15.41 -40.12
C VAL A 264 29.64 16.92 -40.16
N LEU A 265 29.87 17.55 -39.01
CA LEU A 265 29.96 19.02 -38.90
C LEU A 265 31.37 19.58 -39.14
N GLY A 266 32.29 18.78 -39.68
CA GLY A 266 33.68 19.17 -39.91
C GLY A 266 33.81 20.41 -40.81
N TYR A 267 33.12 20.39 -41.96
CA TYR A 267 33.07 21.51 -42.90
C TYR A 267 32.47 22.78 -42.27
N TYR A 268 31.33 22.66 -41.59
CA TYR A 268 30.63 23.79 -40.95
C TYR A 268 31.48 24.47 -39.87
N LYS A 269 32.31 23.71 -39.13
CA LYS A 269 33.27 24.27 -38.17
C LYS A 269 34.46 24.96 -38.84
N ARG A 270 35.00 24.40 -39.92
CA ARG A 270 36.13 24.99 -40.67
C ARG A 270 35.74 26.34 -41.30
N GLU A 271 34.49 26.46 -41.75
CA GLU A 271 33.96 27.64 -42.45
C GLU A 271 33.22 28.64 -41.52
N ASN A 272 33.21 28.43 -40.19
CA ASN A 272 32.51 29.29 -39.21
C ASN A 272 31.05 29.64 -39.61
N LYS A 273 30.28 28.62 -40.04
CA LYS A 273 28.90 28.78 -40.48
C LYS A 273 27.95 29.17 -39.35
N SER A 274 26.85 29.84 -39.68
CA SER A 274 25.87 30.31 -38.70
C SER A 274 25.09 29.13 -38.06
N GLU A 275 24.60 29.30 -36.83
CA GLU A 275 23.78 28.29 -36.15
C GLU A 275 22.51 27.92 -36.95
N GLY A 276 21.97 28.86 -37.73
CA GLY A 276 20.82 28.62 -38.61
C GLY A 276 21.11 27.64 -39.75
N GLU A 277 22.28 27.75 -40.38
CA GLU A 277 22.74 26.83 -41.43
C GLU A 277 23.03 25.43 -40.86
N VAL A 278 23.68 25.36 -39.69
CA VAL A 278 23.93 24.07 -39.01
C VAL A 278 22.63 23.35 -38.67
N LYS A 279 21.63 24.09 -38.19
CA LYS A 279 20.31 23.51 -37.85
C LYS A 279 19.58 22.99 -39.09
N LYS A 280 19.62 23.72 -40.19
CA LYS A 280 18.99 23.34 -41.46
C LYS A 280 19.55 22.01 -41.98
N PHE A 281 20.88 21.87 -42.00
CA PHE A 281 21.56 20.63 -42.37
C PHE A 281 21.19 19.45 -41.44
N ILE A 282 21.20 19.67 -40.13
CA ILE A 282 20.82 18.63 -39.16
C ILE A 282 19.37 18.15 -39.40
N ASP A 283 18.45 19.07 -39.69
CA ASP A 283 17.05 18.73 -39.93
C ASP A 283 16.85 18.00 -41.27
N GLU A 284 17.68 18.27 -42.28
CA GLU A 284 17.75 17.48 -43.52
C GLU A 284 18.16 16.03 -43.23
N ILE A 285 19.25 15.78 -42.50
CA ILE A 285 19.71 14.40 -42.24
C ILE A 285 18.74 13.63 -41.32
N LYS A 286 18.08 14.32 -40.38
CA LYS A 286 16.98 13.73 -39.59
C LYS A 286 15.81 13.27 -40.47
N SER A 287 15.54 13.98 -41.57
CA SER A 287 14.46 13.62 -42.50
C SER A 287 14.79 12.39 -43.36
N ILE A 288 16.09 12.17 -43.63
CA ILE A 288 16.58 11.00 -44.37
C ILE A 288 16.53 9.73 -43.50
N SER A 289 16.79 9.90 -42.20
CA SER A 289 16.85 8.81 -41.22
C SER A 289 15.48 8.19 -40.95
N SER A 290 15.44 6.88 -40.73
CA SER A 290 14.22 6.16 -40.36
C SER A 290 13.65 6.58 -38.99
N LYS A 291 12.37 6.25 -38.75
CA LYS A 291 11.71 6.47 -37.45
C LYS A 291 11.87 5.22 -36.56
N PRO A 292 12.21 5.36 -35.27
CA PRO A 292 12.39 6.62 -34.53
C PRO A 292 13.75 7.28 -34.81
N THR A 293 13.74 8.60 -35.03
CA THR A 293 14.93 9.34 -35.47
C THR A 293 16.05 9.34 -34.43
N GLN A 294 15.73 9.24 -33.13
CA GLN A 294 16.72 9.18 -32.04
C GLN A 294 17.70 8.00 -32.14
N ASP A 295 17.31 6.95 -32.87
CA ASP A 295 18.06 5.70 -33.00
C ASP A 295 18.79 5.59 -34.33
N HIS A 296 18.32 6.34 -35.34
CA HIS A 296 18.79 6.27 -36.72
C HIS A 296 19.58 7.51 -37.15
N PHE A 297 19.56 8.59 -36.38
CA PHE A 297 20.29 9.83 -36.66
C PHE A 297 21.48 10.00 -35.71
N PHE A 298 22.66 10.29 -36.28
CA PHE A 298 23.87 10.62 -35.54
C PHE A 298 24.46 11.94 -36.01
N ASN A 299 24.78 12.81 -35.06
CA ASN A 299 25.50 14.06 -35.32
C ASN A 299 26.93 13.94 -34.81
N VAL A 300 27.91 14.20 -35.67
CA VAL A 300 29.32 14.09 -35.36
C VAL A 300 30.00 15.44 -35.53
N SER A 301 30.81 15.78 -34.53
CA SER A 301 31.49 17.06 -34.43
C SER A 301 32.46 17.37 -35.58
N ASP A 302 33.18 16.38 -36.08
CA ASP A 302 34.13 16.45 -37.19
C ASP A 302 34.46 15.03 -37.68
N GLU A 303 35.28 14.92 -38.73
CA GLU A 303 35.65 13.65 -39.33
C GLU A 303 36.45 12.74 -38.39
N VAL A 304 37.20 13.29 -37.41
CA VAL A 304 38.02 12.50 -36.47
C VAL A 304 37.13 11.76 -35.48
N PHE A 305 36.05 12.40 -35.01
CA PHE A 305 35.10 11.77 -34.08
C PHE A 305 34.25 10.66 -34.73
N LEU A 306 34.22 10.55 -36.07
CA LEU A 306 33.49 9.47 -36.76
C LEU A 306 33.97 8.08 -36.35
N VAL A 307 35.28 7.91 -36.14
CA VAL A 307 35.84 6.61 -35.76
C VAL A 307 35.29 6.13 -34.41
N ASN A 308 34.93 7.04 -33.50
CA ASN A 308 34.27 6.68 -32.23
C ASN A 308 32.79 6.30 -32.40
N LEU A 309 32.16 6.73 -33.50
CA LEU A 309 30.77 6.39 -33.81
C LEU A 309 30.62 4.94 -34.31
N ALA A 310 31.64 4.37 -34.96
CA ALA A 310 31.60 3.00 -35.50
C ALA A 310 31.10 1.96 -34.48
N ASP A 311 31.54 2.09 -33.23
CA ASP A 311 31.19 1.20 -32.12
C ASP A 311 29.72 1.33 -31.69
N THR A 312 29.17 2.54 -31.76
CA THR A 312 27.79 2.85 -31.37
C THR A 312 26.82 2.49 -32.50
N LEU A 313 27.18 2.81 -33.73
CA LEU A 313 26.42 2.44 -34.92
C LEU A 313 26.36 0.91 -35.07
N GLY A 314 27.48 0.22 -34.89
CA GLY A 314 27.52 -1.25 -34.92
C GLY A 314 26.53 -1.87 -33.94
N ARG A 315 26.53 -1.43 -32.67
CA ARG A 315 25.57 -1.93 -31.67
C ARG A 315 24.11 -1.72 -32.06
N LYS A 316 23.77 -0.58 -32.66
CA LYS A 316 22.40 -0.26 -33.11
C LYS A 316 21.99 -1.10 -34.32
N ILE A 317 22.89 -1.31 -35.27
CA ILE A 317 22.62 -2.16 -36.44
C ILE A 317 22.50 -3.64 -36.04
N PHE A 318 23.40 -4.15 -35.19
CA PHE A 318 23.34 -5.54 -34.74
C PHE A 318 22.17 -5.82 -33.80
N ALA A 319 21.60 -4.83 -33.12
CA ALA A 319 20.36 -5.00 -32.37
C ALA A 319 19.18 -5.41 -33.28
N LEU A 320 19.22 -5.06 -34.57
CA LEU A 320 18.23 -5.52 -35.55
C LEU A 320 18.34 -7.02 -35.84
N GLU A 321 19.42 -7.72 -35.41
CA GLU A 321 19.57 -9.16 -35.61
C GLU A 321 18.66 -9.96 -34.68
N ALA A 322 18.39 -9.41 -33.50
CA ALA A 322 17.66 -10.06 -32.42
C ALA A 322 16.18 -9.62 -32.31
N THR A 323 15.82 -8.46 -32.87
CA THR A 323 14.45 -7.92 -32.78
C THR A 323 13.62 -8.20 -34.04
N SER A 324 12.34 -8.55 -33.86
CA SER A 324 11.37 -8.69 -34.96
C SER A 324 10.84 -7.36 -35.51
N GLY A 325 11.17 -6.22 -34.88
CA GLY A 325 10.68 -4.88 -35.26
C GLY A 325 11.75 -3.92 -35.82
N ASN A 326 11.31 -2.71 -36.21
CA ASN A 326 12.16 -1.61 -36.73
C ASN A 326 12.84 -0.77 -35.62
N LEU A 327 12.79 -1.23 -34.35
CA LEU A 327 13.44 -0.54 -33.23
C LEU A 327 14.79 -1.19 -32.90
N THR A 328 15.84 -0.38 -32.92
CA THR A 328 17.25 -0.78 -32.71
C THR A 328 17.71 -0.68 -31.25
N SER A 329 16.81 -0.29 -30.34
CA SER A 329 17.15 0.10 -28.96
C SER A 329 16.27 -0.49 -27.86
N SER A 330 15.12 -1.08 -28.22
CA SER A 330 14.22 -1.72 -27.27
C SER A 330 14.39 -3.23 -27.29
N PHE A 331 14.54 -3.83 -26.12
CA PHE A 331 14.50 -5.30 -25.97
C PHE A 331 13.08 -5.70 -25.54
N ASP A 332 12.50 -6.65 -26.27
CA ASP A 332 11.19 -7.22 -25.96
C ASP A 332 11.35 -8.33 -24.92
N MET A 333 11.76 -9.53 -25.33
CA MET A 333 11.84 -10.70 -24.45
C MET A 333 13.27 -11.24 -24.29
N GLU A 334 14.24 -10.68 -25.01
CA GLU A 334 15.63 -11.15 -25.06
C GLU A 334 16.31 -11.03 -23.70
N MET A 335 15.99 -9.96 -22.96
CA MET A 335 16.48 -9.67 -21.61
C MET A 335 15.43 -9.96 -20.54
N SER A 336 14.44 -10.81 -20.82
CA SER A 336 13.24 -10.96 -19.97
C SER A 336 13.50 -11.47 -18.56
N GLN A 337 14.57 -12.22 -18.33
CA GLN A 337 14.87 -12.90 -17.05
C GLN A 337 13.67 -13.70 -16.52
N ALA A 338 12.96 -14.39 -17.42
CA ALA A 338 11.80 -15.22 -17.10
C ALA A 338 12.16 -16.29 -16.06
N GLY A 339 11.28 -16.44 -15.06
CA GLY A 339 11.53 -17.28 -13.89
C GLY A 339 12.23 -16.55 -12.76
N PHE A 340 12.21 -15.21 -12.75
CA PHE A 340 12.65 -14.41 -11.61
C PHE A 340 11.78 -14.69 -10.37
N SER A 341 10.46 -14.76 -10.57
CA SER A 341 9.50 -15.32 -9.62
C SER A 341 8.68 -16.41 -10.30
N ALA A 342 8.11 -17.31 -9.52
CA ALA A 342 7.30 -18.40 -10.04
C ALA A 342 6.21 -18.77 -9.03
N HIS A 343 4.99 -18.98 -9.53
CA HIS A 343 3.87 -19.43 -8.70
C HIS A 343 3.03 -20.47 -9.45
N ALA A 344 2.75 -21.57 -8.78
CA ALA A 344 1.95 -22.65 -9.33
C ALA A 344 0.48 -22.50 -8.92
N PHE A 345 -0.42 -22.60 -9.90
CA PHE A 345 -1.85 -22.60 -9.68
C PHE A 345 -2.47 -23.85 -10.33
N LYS A 346 -3.77 -24.07 -10.11
CA LYS A 346 -4.43 -25.33 -10.46
C LYS A 346 -4.28 -25.75 -11.93
N ASP A 347 -4.27 -24.79 -12.86
CA ASP A 347 -4.30 -25.03 -14.30
C ASP A 347 -2.96 -24.70 -15.01
N GLY A 348 -1.91 -24.34 -14.25
CA GLY A 348 -0.62 -23.97 -14.85
C GLY A 348 0.37 -23.30 -13.91
N LEU A 349 1.31 -22.58 -14.52
CA LEU A 349 2.40 -21.88 -13.86
C LEU A 349 2.46 -20.42 -14.31
N LEU A 350 2.72 -19.54 -13.36
CA LEU A 350 3.06 -18.14 -13.61
C LEU A 350 4.56 -17.98 -13.45
N LEU A 351 5.20 -17.32 -14.42
CA LEU A 351 6.61 -16.98 -14.39
C LEU A 351 6.77 -15.47 -14.53
N GLY A 352 7.37 -14.84 -13.53
CA GLY A 352 7.73 -13.43 -13.59
C GLY A 352 8.91 -13.18 -14.55
N ALA A 353 8.78 -12.17 -15.39
CA ALA A 353 9.75 -11.80 -16.41
C ALA A 353 10.07 -10.30 -16.34
N VAL A 354 10.89 -9.93 -15.34
CA VAL A 354 11.13 -8.54 -14.92
C VAL A 354 11.85 -7.68 -15.95
N GLY A 355 12.69 -8.28 -16.80
CA GLY A 355 13.50 -7.56 -17.77
C GLY A 355 12.83 -7.35 -19.13
N ALA A 356 11.60 -7.85 -19.30
CA ALA A 356 10.87 -7.72 -20.55
C ALA A 356 10.50 -6.26 -20.86
N TYR A 357 10.44 -5.93 -22.14
CA TYR A 357 10.00 -4.64 -22.68
C TYR A 357 10.73 -3.43 -22.06
N ASP A 358 12.06 -3.46 -22.08
CA ASP A 358 12.93 -2.47 -21.44
C ASP A 358 12.73 -2.37 -19.91
N TRP A 359 12.74 -3.53 -19.24
CA TRP A 359 12.51 -3.66 -17.80
C TRP A 359 11.14 -3.16 -17.32
N ASN A 360 10.18 -2.95 -18.23
CA ASN A 360 8.80 -2.74 -17.82
C ASN A 360 8.27 -3.97 -17.09
N GLY A 361 8.70 -5.14 -17.55
CA GLY A 361 8.37 -6.44 -17.00
C GLY A 361 7.05 -6.99 -17.56
N THR A 362 6.90 -8.30 -17.51
CA THR A 362 5.67 -9.02 -17.85
C THR A 362 5.56 -10.30 -17.02
N VAL A 363 4.44 -11.00 -17.15
CA VAL A 363 4.23 -12.32 -16.55
C VAL A 363 3.96 -13.31 -17.67
N VAL A 364 4.77 -14.35 -17.77
CA VAL A 364 4.57 -15.46 -18.69
C VAL A 364 3.69 -16.50 -18.02
N MET A 365 2.56 -16.84 -18.63
CA MET A 365 1.72 -17.93 -18.14
C MET A 365 1.93 -19.17 -18.99
N GLN A 366 2.20 -20.29 -18.31
CA GLN A 366 2.38 -21.58 -18.94
C GLN A 366 1.27 -22.53 -18.51
N THR A 367 0.42 -22.91 -19.47
CA THR A 367 -0.62 -23.93 -19.30
C THR A 367 -0.20 -25.21 -20.01
N ALA A 368 -0.94 -26.31 -19.82
CA ALA A 368 -0.67 -27.57 -20.52
C ALA A 368 -0.80 -27.46 -22.06
N GLU A 369 -1.61 -26.52 -22.55
CA GLU A 369 -1.96 -26.39 -23.98
C GLU A 369 -1.18 -25.27 -24.69
N SER A 370 -0.83 -24.18 -23.99
CA SER A 370 -0.16 -23.03 -24.59
C SER A 370 0.63 -22.18 -23.59
N THR A 371 1.58 -21.40 -24.12
CA THR A 371 2.29 -20.34 -23.40
C THR A 371 1.72 -18.99 -23.81
N ILE A 372 1.25 -18.22 -22.83
CA ILE A 372 0.63 -16.90 -23.02
C ILE A 372 1.64 -15.84 -22.56
N ASN A 373 2.01 -14.96 -23.48
CA ASN A 373 2.90 -13.83 -23.23
C ASN A 373 2.11 -12.53 -23.44
N PRO A 374 1.64 -11.88 -22.37
CA PRO A 374 0.91 -10.61 -22.48
C PRO A 374 1.77 -9.50 -23.07
N GLU A 375 1.18 -8.65 -23.90
CA GLU A 375 1.88 -7.51 -24.52
C GLU A 375 2.16 -6.37 -23.53
N LYS A 376 3.11 -5.49 -23.88
CA LYS A 376 3.62 -4.38 -23.05
C LYS A 376 2.52 -3.48 -22.44
N ASP A 377 1.43 -3.24 -23.17
CA ASP A 377 0.40 -2.26 -22.80
C ASP A 377 -0.86 -2.90 -22.15
N GLU A 378 -0.85 -4.22 -21.88
CA GLU A 378 -2.00 -4.94 -21.33
C GLU A 378 -2.22 -4.72 -19.82
N PHE A 379 -1.16 -4.46 -19.06
CA PHE A 379 -1.22 -4.23 -17.60
C PHE A 379 -1.51 -2.76 -17.22
N TYR A 380 -1.78 -1.89 -18.19
CA TYR A 380 -2.17 -0.50 -17.96
C TYR A 380 -3.68 -0.30 -18.14
N ASP A 381 -4.25 0.58 -17.31
CA ASP A 381 -5.64 1.01 -17.48
C ASP A 381 -5.82 1.62 -18.89
N PRO A 382 -6.82 1.18 -19.67
CA PRO A 382 -7.12 1.74 -20.99
C PRO A 382 -7.20 3.27 -21.03
N LYS A 383 -7.59 3.91 -19.92
CA LYS A 383 -7.72 5.37 -19.79
C LYS A 383 -6.38 6.09 -19.64
N ASP A 384 -5.36 5.43 -19.10
CA ASP A 384 -4.03 6.01 -18.79
C ASP A 384 -2.96 5.71 -19.86
N ARG A 385 -3.31 4.95 -20.91
CA ARG A 385 -2.42 4.55 -22.02
C ARG A 385 -1.70 5.70 -22.73
N LYS A 386 -2.14 6.95 -22.55
CA LYS A 386 -1.59 8.13 -23.27
C LYS A 386 -0.65 9.02 -22.46
N THR A 387 -0.53 8.87 -21.13
CA THR A 387 -0.07 10.01 -20.31
C THR A 387 1.18 9.85 -19.46
N ARG A 388 1.79 8.66 -19.30
CA ARG A 388 3.15 8.49 -18.73
C ARG A 388 3.52 7.01 -18.74
N ARG A 389 4.46 6.61 -19.61
CA ARG A 389 5.07 5.26 -19.56
C ARG A 389 6.19 5.29 -18.52
N GLY A 390 6.05 4.52 -17.45
CA GLY A 390 7.18 4.24 -16.57
C GLY A 390 8.22 3.44 -17.34
N LEU A 391 9.49 3.84 -17.26
CA LEU A 391 10.61 3.02 -17.71
C LEU A 391 11.11 2.22 -16.50
N ALA A 392 11.41 0.93 -16.68
CA ALA A 392 11.98 0.06 -15.65
C ALA A 392 11.12 -0.14 -14.37
N GLU A 393 9.88 -0.61 -14.53
CA GLU A 393 8.94 -0.85 -13.42
C GLU A 393 9.14 -2.18 -12.68
N TYR A 394 9.78 -3.17 -13.34
CA TYR A 394 9.99 -4.54 -12.86
C TYR A 394 8.70 -5.30 -12.55
N LEU A 395 7.68 -5.19 -13.41
CA LEU A 395 6.49 -6.03 -13.30
C LEU A 395 6.85 -7.52 -13.37
N GLY A 396 6.23 -8.34 -12.52
CA GLY A 396 6.58 -9.76 -12.40
C GLY A 396 7.75 -10.00 -11.45
N TYR A 397 8.13 -9.03 -10.62
CA TYR A 397 9.13 -9.24 -9.58
C TYR A 397 8.69 -10.34 -8.60
N ASP A 398 7.41 -10.34 -8.27
CA ASP A 398 6.75 -11.43 -7.56
C ASP A 398 5.37 -11.69 -8.17
N VAL A 399 4.93 -12.95 -8.16
CA VAL A 399 3.68 -13.40 -8.78
C VAL A 399 2.93 -14.32 -7.83
N GLN A 400 1.62 -14.14 -7.74
CA GLN A 400 0.78 -14.91 -6.84
C GLN A 400 -0.64 -15.06 -7.43
N SER A 401 -1.42 -16.02 -6.95
CA SER A 401 -2.82 -16.20 -7.36
C SER A 401 -3.77 -16.24 -6.16
N ALA A 402 -4.93 -15.62 -6.27
CA ALA A 402 -6.00 -15.69 -5.28
C ALA A 402 -7.21 -16.46 -5.83
N SER A 403 -7.73 -17.40 -5.04
CA SER A 403 -8.95 -18.16 -5.35
C SER A 403 -10.17 -17.39 -4.84
N THR A 404 -11.15 -17.12 -5.71
CA THR A 404 -12.39 -16.44 -5.33
C THR A 404 -13.60 -17.23 -5.84
N PRO A 405 -14.81 -17.03 -5.27
CA PRO A 405 -16.03 -17.69 -5.76
C PRO A 405 -16.35 -17.42 -7.24
N GLU A 406 -15.88 -16.29 -7.78
CA GLU A 406 -16.06 -15.90 -9.19
C GLU A 406 -14.97 -16.43 -10.13
N GLY A 407 -13.92 -17.09 -9.59
CA GLY A 407 -12.78 -17.59 -10.35
C GLY A 407 -11.42 -17.15 -9.76
N VAL A 408 -10.35 -17.41 -10.50
CA VAL A 408 -8.97 -17.10 -10.07
C VAL A 408 -8.60 -15.65 -10.43
N LEU A 409 -8.04 -14.94 -9.46
CA LEU A 409 -7.40 -13.64 -9.64
C LEU A 409 -5.88 -13.85 -9.68
N TYR A 410 -5.22 -13.25 -10.66
CA TYR A 410 -3.77 -13.24 -10.76
C TYR A 410 -3.24 -11.93 -10.22
N ILE A 411 -2.12 -11.99 -9.51
CA ILE A 411 -1.53 -10.87 -8.78
C ILE A 411 -0.06 -10.79 -9.16
N THR A 412 0.41 -9.59 -9.51
CA THR A 412 1.82 -9.36 -9.84
C THR A 412 2.33 -8.06 -9.25
N GLY A 413 3.56 -8.09 -8.76
CA GLY A 413 4.25 -6.97 -8.15
C GLY A 413 5.13 -6.22 -9.14
N ALA A 414 5.14 -4.88 -9.04
CA ALA A 414 6.06 -4.00 -9.78
C ALA A 414 6.68 -2.98 -8.81
N PRO A 415 7.71 -3.38 -8.03
CA PRO A 415 8.22 -2.59 -6.91
C PRO A 415 8.94 -1.31 -7.32
N ARG A 416 9.33 -1.14 -8.60
CA ARG A 416 9.97 0.08 -9.10
C ARG A 416 9.03 1.04 -9.80
N TYR A 417 7.75 0.70 -9.94
CA TYR A 417 6.76 1.60 -10.54
C TYR A 417 6.74 2.96 -9.86
N ASN A 418 7.00 4.02 -10.62
CA ASN A 418 7.09 5.40 -10.12
C ASN A 418 8.00 5.55 -8.87
N HIS A 419 8.98 4.63 -8.71
CA HIS A 419 9.83 4.49 -7.53
C HIS A 419 9.11 4.24 -6.20
N THR A 420 7.78 4.19 -6.15
CA THR A 420 6.98 3.88 -4.95
C THR A 420 6.56 2.41 -4.90
N GLY A 421 6.43 1.77 -6.06
CA GLY A 421 5.91 0.41 -6.21
C GLY A 421 4.41 0.36 -6.46
N ARG A 422 3.96 -0.71 -7.13
CA ARG A 422 2.53 -1.05 -7.32
C ARG A 422 2.33 -2.57 -7.34
N VAL A 423 1.09 -2.99 -7.10
CA VAL A 423 0.62 -4.37 -7.29
C VAL A 423 -0.57 -4.34 -8.23
N VAL A 424 -0.54 -5.17 -9.26
CA VAL A 424 -1.59 -5.28 -10.28
C VAL A 424 -2.34 -6.59 -10.07
N ILE A 425 -3.67 -6.50 -9.93
CA ILE A 425 -4.58 -7.64 -9.82
C ILE A 425 -5.38 -7.72 -11.11
N TYR A 426 -5.37 -8.88 -11.76
CA TYR A 426 -5.94 -9.07 -13.09
C TYR A 426 -6.60 -10.43 -13.25
N ARG A 427 -7.48 -10.53 -14.26
CA ARG A 427 -8.09 -11.78 -14.74
C ARG A 427 -7.69 -12.01 -16.19
N LEU A 428 -7.74 -13.25 -16.63
CA LEU A 428 -7.63 -13.57 -18.05
C LEU A 428 -9.01 -13.70 -18.67
N THR A 429 -9.20 -13.02 -19.80
CA THR A 429 -10.39 -13.17 -20.64
C THR A 429 -10.34 -14.49 -21.41
N LYS A 430 -11.47 -14.89 -22.00
CA LYS A 430 -11.55 -16.11 -22.84
C LYS A 430 -10.58 -16.08 -24.03
N ASP A 431 -10.23 -14.89 -24.51
CA ASP A 431 -9.31 -14.67 -25.62
C ASP A 431 -7.83 -14.59 -25.15
N SER A 432 -7.54 -15.02 -23.91
CA SER A 432 -6.19 -14.99 -23.30
C SER A 432 -5.58 -13.59 -23.14
N ARG A 433 -6.41 -12.53 -23.13
CA ARG A 433 -5.97 -11.15 -22.82
C ARG A 433 -6.10 -10.82 -21.35
N VAL A 434 -5.19 -9.99 -20.86
CA VAL A 434 -5.21 -9.50 -19.47
C VAL A 434 -6.26 -8.41 -19.29
N GLU A 435 -7.15 -8.61 -18.31
CA GLU A 435 -8.10 -7.62 -17.83
C GLU A 435 -7.71 -7.18 -16.41
N THR A 436 -7.29 -5.93 -16.26
CA THR A 436 -6.92 -5.39 -14.95
C THR A 436 -8.16 -5.12 -14.10
N VAL A 437 -8.26 -5.78 -12.95
CA VAL A 437 -9.37 -5.64 -11.98
C VAL A 437 -9.11 -4.51 -10.99
N GLN A 438 -7.87 -4.42 -10.49
CA GLN A 438 -7.48 -3.46 -9.46
C GLN A 438 -5.97 -3.19 -9.50
N ILE A 439 -5.56 -1.97 -9.14
CA ILE A 439 -4.16 -1.59 -8.94
C ILE A 439 -4.01 -1.03 -7.53
N LEU A 440 -3.10 -1.61 -6.74
CA LEU A 440 -2.68 -1.11 -5.42
C LEU A 440 -1.39 -0.32 -5.59
N ARG A 441 -1.26 0.83 -4.92
CA ARG A 441 -0.10 1.72 -5.06
C ARG A 441 0.61 1.88 -3.71
N GLY A 442 1.95 1.85 -3.74
CA GLY A 442 2.78 2.14 -2.58
C GLY A 442 2.76 3.62 -2.22
N GLU A 443 2.91 3.92 -0.93
CA GLU A 443 2.83 5.29 -0.39
C GLU A 443 4.19 6.02 -0.37
N GLN A 444 5.27 5.28 -0.11
CA GLN A 444 6.61 5.83 0.11
C GLN A 444 7.57 5.45 -1.04
N ILE A 445 8.32 6.44 -1.52
CA ILE A 445 9.38 6.23 -2.52
C ILE A 445 10.51 5.37 -1.95
N GLY A 446 11.02 4.43 -2.74
CA GLY A 446 12.10 3.53 -2.34
C GLY A 446 11.67 2.40 -1.41
N SER A 447 10.41 2.34 -0.97
CA SER A 447 9.91 1.31 -0.03
C SER A 447 9.88 -0.10 -0.63
N TYR A 448 9.98 -0.21 -1.95
CA TYR A 448 9.95 -1.47 -2.70
C TYR A 448 8.62 -2.23 -2.52
N PHE A 449 7.51 -1.49 -2.39
CA PHE A 449 6.16 -2.02 -2.23
C PHE A 449 5.75 -2.95 -3.38
N GLY A 450 5.31 -4.15 -3.06
CA GLY A 450 4.95 -5.16 -4.06
C GLY A 450 6.13 -6.01 -4.52
N SER A 451 7.21 -6.07 -3.75
CA SER A 451 8.33 -6.99 -4.01
C SER A 451 8.13 -8.38 -3.43
N VAL A 452 7.23 -8.52 -2.46
CA VAL A 452 6.83 -9.80 -1.85
C VAL A 452 5.32 -9.80 -1.69
N LEU A 453 4.67 -10.86 -2.16
CA LEU A 453 3.23 -11.03 -2.22
C LEU A 453 2.87 -12.41 -1.66
N GLN A 454 1.97 -12.44 -0.69
CA GLN A 454 1.46 -13.72 -0.19
C GLN A 454 -0.05 -13.68 0.00
N THR A 455 -0.74 -14.63 -0.60
CA THR A 455 -2.17 -14.86 -0.40
C THR A 455 -2.38 -15.87 0.71
N VAL A 456 -3.35 -15.61 1.58
CA VAL A 456 -3.64 -16.46 2.74
C VAL A 456 -5.14 -16.73 2.80
N ASP A 457 -5.50 -18.00 2.85
CA ASP A 457 -6.82 -18.50 3.25
C ASP A 457 -6.75 -18.72 4.77
N VAL A 458 -7.41 -17.87 5.56
CA VAL A 458 -7.26 -17.90 7.03
C VAL A 458 -8.20 -18.93 7.65
N ASN A 459 -9.39 -19.13 7.09
CA ASN A 459 -10.41 -20.03 7.62
C ASN A 459 -10.43 -21.43 6.97
N ASN A 460 -9.47 -21.70 6.08
CA ASN A 460 -9.29 -22.97 5.41
C ASN A 460 -10.53 -23.39 4.59
N ASP A 461 -11.19 -22.43 3.93
CA ASP A 461 -12.39 -22.66 3.11
C ASP A 461 -12.07 -22.83 1.60
N SER A 462 -10.79 -22.91 1.24
CA SER A 462 -10.25 -22.95 -0.13
C SER A 462 -10.36 -21.64 -0.91
N PHE A 463 -10.84 -20.55 -0.29
CA PHE A 463 -10.84 -19.21 -0.88
C PHE A 463 -9.84 -18.30 -0.18
N THR A 464 -9.29 -17.35 -0.94
CA THR A 464 -8.32 -16.41 -0.40
C THR A 464 -9.02 -15.30 0.37
N ASP A 465 -8.74 -15.19 1.67
CA ASP A 465 -9.25 -14.12 2.54
C ASP A 465 -8.38 -12.86 2.46
N LEU A 466 -7.05 -13.04 2.55
CA LEU A 466 -6.08 -11.98 2.72
C LEU A 466 -5.01 -11.97 1.63
N LEU A 467 -4.54 -10.78 1.29
CA LEU A 467 -3.34 -10.52 0.51
C LEU A 467 -2.39 -9.68 1.36
N LEU A 468 -1.19 -10.21 1.59
CA LEU A 468 -0.09 -9.54 2.27
C LEU A 468 0.87 -8.99 1.23
N VAL A 469 1.20 -7.70 1.33
CA VAL A 469 2.11 -7.02 0.42
C VAL A 469 3.30 -6.47 1.21
N GLY A 470 4.48 -7.00 0.95
CA GLY A 470 5.73 -6.55 1.54
C GLY A 470 6.28 -5.27 0.92
N ALA A 471 6.78 -4.39 1.79
CA ALA A 471 7.58 -3.21 1.48
C ALA A 471 8.83 -3.22 2.39
N PRO A 472 9.79 -4.12 2.12
CA PRO A 472 10.91 -4.38 3.04
C PRO A 472 11.88 -3.20 3.18
N MET A 473 11.90 -2.26 2.23
CA MET A 473 12.75 -1.06 2.29
C MET A 473 11.99 0.17 2.80
N TYR A 474 10.80 -0.02 3.39
CA TYR A 474 10.03 1.06 4.00
C TYR A 474 10.84 1.70 5.15
N MET A 475 11.03 3.01 5.08
CA MET A 475 11.71 3.79 6.10
C MET A 475 10.77 4.14 7.25
N GLY A 476 11.18 3.78 8.46
CA GLY A 476 10.49 4.09 9.70
C GLY A 476 10.62 5.56 10.13
N PRO A 477 10.00 5.94 11.27
CA PRO A 477 10.07 7.30 11.81
C PRO A 477 11.50 7.77 12.13
N GLU A 478 12.39 6.83 12.45
CA GLU A 478 13.79 7.11 12.81
C GLU A 478 14.74 7.11 11.59
N ARG A 479 14.19 7.04 10.36
CA ARG A 479 14.92 6.97 9.07
C ARG A 479 15.77 5.70 8.91
N ASP A 480 15.36 4.64 9.58
CA ASP A 480 15.89 3.29 9.49
C ASP A 480 15.06 2.43 8.53
N GLU A 481 15.69 1.46 7.86
CA GLU A 481 15.00 0.54 6.93
C GLU A 481 14.23 -0.55 7.70
N GLN A 482 13.19 -0.16 8.43
CA GLN A 482 12.39 -1.07 9.25
C GLN A 482 11.69 -2.13 8.41
N GLY A 483 11.15 -1.74 7.25
CA GLY A 483 10.27 -2.58 6.46
C GLY A 483 8.84 -2.61 7.03
N LYS A 484 7.88 -2.90 6.15
CA LYS A 484 6.45 -2.86 6.46
C LYS A 484 5.69 -3.90 5.63
N VAL A 485 4.65 -4.50 6.19
CA VAL A 485 3.75 -5.41 5.45
C VAL A 485 2.33 -4.89 5.51
N TYR A 486 1.73 -4.66 4.34
CA TYR A 486 0.37 -4.16 4.20
C TYR A 486 -0.60 -5.34 4.11
N VAL A 487 -1.69 -5.31 4.89
CA VAL A 487 -2.71 -6.36 4.90
C VAL A 487 -3.96 -5.89 4.17
N TYR A 488 -4.30 -6.58 3.09
CA TYR A 488 -5.51 -6.35 2.32
C TYR A 488 -6.50 -7.50 2.48
N LYS A 489 -7.77 -7.19 2.71
CA LYS A 489 -8.86 -8.17 2.80
C LYS A 489 -9.68 -8.18 1.52
N LEU A 490 -10.01 -9.36 1.02
CA LEU A 490 -10.92 -9.51 -0.11
C LEU A 490 -12.36 -9.18 0.32
N ASN A 491 -13.03 -8.30 -0.42
CA ASN A 491 -14.44 -7.97 -0.19
C ASN A 491 -15.38 -8.84 -1.06
N GLU A 492 -16.68 -8.78 -0.78
CA GLU A 492 -17.72 -9.53 -1.52
C GLU A 492 -17.78 -9.21 -3.03
N ARG A 493 -17.16 -8.10 -3.46
CA ARG A 493 -17.08 -7.68 -4.86
C ARG A 493 -15.77 -8.11 -5.54
N GLY A 494 -14.98 -8.98 -4.92
CA GLY A 494 -13.71 -9.48 -5.46
C GLY A 494 -12.59 -8.43 -5.51
N LYS A 495 -12.65 -7.38 -4.67
CA LYS A 495 -11.60 -6.35 -4.56
C LYS A 495 -10.89 -6.39 -3.22
N PHE A 496 -9.59 -6.14 -3.24
CA PHE A 496 -8.75 -6.07 -2.06
C PHE A 496 -8.84 -4.68 -1.41
N VAL A 497 -9.23 -4.64 -0.14
CA VAL A 497 -9.37 -3.40 0.65
C VAL A 497 -8.35 -3.43 1.77
N HIS A 498 -7.54 -2.37 1.87
CA HIS A 498 -6.56 -2.20 2.95
C HIS A 498 -7.26 -2.19 4.32
N LYS A 499 -6.69 -2.89 5.30
CA LYS A 499 -7.25 -2.98 6.65
C LYS A 499 -6.32 -2.39 7.70
N PHE A 500 -5.08 -2.86 7.74
CA PHE A 500 -4.06 -2.43 8.70
C PHE A 500 -2.68 -2.82 8.18
N ASP A 501 -1.66 -2.39 8.92
CA ASP A 501 -0.26 -2.64 8.60
C ASP A 501 0.41 -3.44 9.72
N LEU A 502 1.31 -4.34 9.34
CA LEU A 502 2.18 -5.06 10.24
C LEU A 502 3.56 -4.40 10.22
N ASN A 503 4.06 -4.10 11.42
CA ASN A 503 5.36 -3.48 11.64
C ASN A 503 6.22 -4.40 12.53
N PRO A 504 7.56 -4.37 12.40
CA PRO A 504 8.45 -5.08 13.30
C PRO A 504 8.39 -4.51 14.71
N MET A 505 8.97 -5.23 15.69
CA MET A 505 9.13 -4.70 17.04
C MET A 505 10.11 -3.51 17.04
N ASN A 506 9.90 -2.54 17.93
CA ASN A 506 10.76 -1.36 18.03
C ASN A 506 12.19 -1.78 18.39
N GLN A 507 13.13 -1.50 17.49
CA GLN A 507 14.55 -1.76 17.70
C GLN A 507 15.22 -0.52 18.30
N SER A 508 15.99 -0.70 19.37
CA SER A 508 16.77 0.39 19.95
C SER A 508 18.04 0.62 19.13
N CYS A 509 17.99 1.62 18.26
CA CYS A 509 19.12 2.00 17.42
C CYS A 509 20.17 2.77 18.21
N CYS A 510 21.43 2.32 18.13
CA CYS A 510 22.52 3.06 18.71
C CYS A 510 22.87 4.26 17.81
N SER A 511 22.27 5.41 18.15
CA SER A 511 22.70 6.68 17.58
C SER A 511 24.16 6.95 17.96
N VAL A 512 24.89 7.61 17.05
CA VAL A 512 26.33 7.95 17.14
C VAL A 512 26.71 8.63 18.48
N ASN A 513 25.73 9.22 19.19
CA ASN A 513 25.91 9.96 20.44
C ASN A 513 25.40 9.24 21.70
N SER A 514 25.10 7.94 21.66
CA SER A 514 24.71 7.17 22.85
C SER A 514 25.93 6.63 23.61
N ASP A 515 26.23 7.23 24.77
CA ASP A 515 27.28 6.73 25.67
C ASP A 515 26.79 5.47 26.38
N GLY A 516 27.31 4.32 25.95
CA GLY A 516 26.97 3.00 26.48
C GLY A 516 26.81 1.91 25.42
N CYS A 517 26.70 2.27 24.13
CA CYS A 517 26.60 1.30 23.05
C CYS A 517 27.98 0.94 22.47
N THR A 518 28.31 -0.35 22.47
CA THR A 518 29.56 -0.92 21.95
C THR A 518 29.61 -0.98 20.41
N MET A 519 28.46 -0.85 19.72
CA MET A 519 28.35 -0.93 18.25
C MET A 519 27.98 0.46 17.67
N LYS A 520 28.98 1.30 17.40
CA LYS A 520 28.78 2.73 17.08
C LYS A 520 28.56 3.07 15.59
N ASN A 521 28.52 2.13 14.65
CA ASN A 521 28.65 2.43 13.21
C ASN A 521 27.83 1.55 12.21
N GLU A 522 26.74 0.88 12.60
CA GLU A 522 25.96 0.05 11.65
C GLU A 522 24.53 0.56 11.42
N PRO A 523 24.03 0.53 10.16
CA PRO A 523 22.70 1.00 9.83
C PRO A 523 21.64 0.11 10.47
N CYS A 524 20.74 0.72 11.21
CA CYS A 524 19.52 0.07 11.65
C CYS A 524 18.57 -0.19 10.48
N GLY A 525 18.06 -1.41 10.41
CA GLY A 525 16.98 -1.77 9.51
C GLY A 525 16.69 -3.26 9.57
N ALA A 526 15.46 -3.64 9.92
CA ALA A 526 15.07 -5.04 10.01
C ALA A 526 14.78 -5.66 8.64
N ARG A 527 14.41 -4.82 7.66
CA ARG A 527 13.80 -5.20 6.39
C ARG A 527 12.66 -6.20 6.55
N PHE A 528 11.79 -5.91 7.51
CA PHE A 528 10.60 -6.70 7.79
C PHE A 528 9.72 -6.83 6.55
N GLY A 529 9.30 -8.05 6.24
CA GLY A 529 8.53 -8.35 5.02
C GLY A 529 9.40 -8.73 3.82
N THR A 530 10.68 -9.06 4.02
CA THR A 530 11.55 -9.61 2.95
C THR A 530 11.13 -11.00 2.52
N ALA A 531 10.52 -11.78 3.43
CA ALA A 531 9.88 -13.05 3.14
C ALA A 531 8.56 -13.13 3.90
N ILE A 532 7.52 -13.64 3.25
CA ILE A 532 6.20 -13.87 3.85
C ILE A 532 5.76 -15.25 3.41
N ALA A 533 5.49 -16.13 4.37
CA ALA A 533 4.99 -17.48 4.11
C ALA A 533 3.62 -17.65 4.77
N ALA A 534 2.65 -18.12 4.01
CA ALA A 534 1.43 -18.68 4.57
C ALA A 534 1.79 -20.07 5.11
N VAL A 535 1.51 -20.30 6.38
CA VAL A 535 1.81 -21.54 7.07
C VAL A 535 0.50 -22.15 7.51
N SER A 536 0.35 -23.45 7.30
CA SER A 536 -0.84 -24.14 7.81
C SER A 536 -0.91 -24.05 9.33
N ASP A 537 -2.11 -24.17 9.87
CA ASP A 537 -2.44 -24.11 11.30
C ASP A 537 -1.34 -24.70 12.23
N LEU A 538 -0.62 -23.83 12.95
CA LEU A 538 0.48 -24.21 13.85
C LEU A 538 -0.01 -24.52 15.27
N ASN A 539 -1.20 -24.05 15.65
CA ASN A 539 -1.74 -24.17 17.01
C ASN A 539 -2.98 -25.08 17.11
N LEU A 540 -3.36 -25.71 15.99
CA LEU A 540 -4.50 -26.61 15.81
C LEU A 540 -5.84 -25.97 16.20
N ASP A 541 -6.03 -24.68 15.91
CA ASP A 541 -7.28 -23.95 16.18
C ASP A 541 -8.27 -23.90 14.99
N GLY A 542 -7.87 -24.48 13.86
CA GLY A 542 -8.62 -24.52 12.61
C GLY A 542 -8.39 -23.32 11.70
N LEU A 543 -7.48 -22.40 12.04
CA LEU A 543 -7.12 -21.25 11.23
C LEU A 543 -5.66 -21.34 10.74
N ASN A 544 -5.40 -20.88 9.52
CA ASN A 544 -4.04 -20.82 9.00
C ASN A 544 -3.29 -19.58 9.51
N ASP A 545 -1.97 -19.73 9.59
CA ASP A 545 -1.05 -18.80 10.19
C ASP A 545 -0.12 -18.15 9.16
N VAL A 546 0.63 -17.15 9.61
CA VAL A 546 1.56 -16.41 8.76
C VAL A 546 2.89 -16.21 9.45
N VAL A 547 3.97 -16.43 8.70
CA VAL A 547 5.33 -16.24 9.18
C VAL A 547 6.03 -15.18 8.31
N ILE A 548 6.60 -14.16 8.94
CA ILE A 548 7.22 -13.01 8.28
C ILE A 548 8.68 -12.89 8.68
N GLY A 549 9.57 -12.77 7.69
CA GLY A 549 11.01 -12.64 7.87
C GLY A 549 11.49 -11.20 7.95
N ALA A 550 12.46 -10.97 8.84
CA ALA A 550 13.22 -9.74 9.02
C ALA A 550 14.73 -10.05 9.03
N PRO A 551 15.33 -10.33 7.85
CA PRO A 551 16.69 -10.87 7.78
C PRO A 551 17.79 -9.90 8.27
N PHE A 552 17.52 -8.60 8.35
CA PHE A 552 18.54 -7.61 8.72
C PHE A 552 18.49 -7.23 10.21
N GLU A 553 17.51 -7.76 10.94
CA GLU A 553 17.37 -7.57 12.38
C GLU A 553 18.57 -8.11 13.18
N ASN A 554 18.85 -7.50 14.34
CA ASN A 554 19.92 -7.91 15.27
C ASN A 554 21.33 -7.96 14.65
N ASP A 555 21.72 -6.92 13.91
CA ASP A 555 22.99 -6.84 13.15
C ASP A 555 23.11 -7.97 12.11
N HIS A 556 22.18 -7.97 11.14
CA HIS A 556 22.21 -8.90 10.02
C HIS A 556 22.17 -10.39 10.39
N ARG A 557 21.91 -10.73 11.65
CA ARG A 557 21.68 -12.10 12.10
C ARG A 557 20.32 -12.57 11.61
N GLY A 558 19.33 -11.70 11.68
CA GLY A 558 17.97 -11.91 11.21
C GLY A 558 17.02 -12.44 12.29
N ALA A 559 15.74 -12.34 12.01
CA ALA A 559 14.66 -12.80 12.86
C ALA A 559 13.42 -13.16 12.05
N VAL A 560 12.50 -13.86 12.69
CA VAL A 560 11.21 -14.26 12.11
C VAL A 560 10.08 -14.00 13.11
N TYR A 561 8.93 -13.59 12.60
CA TYR A 561 7.73 -13.25 13.35
C TYR A 561 6.60 -14.21 12.98
N ILE A 562 5.94 -14.81 13.97
CA ILE A 562 4.82 -15.73 13.80
C ILE A 562 3.52 -15.02 14.19
N TYR A 563 2.56 -15.05 13.28
CA TYR A 563 1.24 -14.47 13.45
C TYR A 563 0.18 -15.56 13.35
N HIS A 564 -0.67 -15.68 14.38
CA HIS A 564 -1.81 -16.59 14.34
C HIS A 564 -3.05 -15.94 13.74
N GLY A 565 -3.88 -16.75 13.06
CA GLY A 565 -5.26 -16.37 12.69
C GLY A 565 -6.14 -16.10 13.92
N HIS A 566 -7.16 -15.24 13.81
CA HIS A 566 -8.06 -14.93 14.93
C HIS A 566 -9.56 -14.88 14.53
N GLN A 567 -10.41 -15.57 15.30
CA GLN A 567 -11.84 -15.78 15.00
C GLN A 567 -12.70 -14.51 15.02
N SER A 568 -12.51 -13.60 15.99
CA SER A 568 -13.47 -12.49 16.20
C SER A 568 -13.44 -11.39 15.14
N ASN A 569 -12.42 -11.37 14.26
CA ASN A 569 -12.32 -10.38 13.18
C ASN A 569 -11.50 -10.85 11.94
N ARG A 570 -11.05 -12.11 11.88
CA ARG A 570 -10.15 -12.65 10.83
C ARG A 570 -8.89 -11.79 10.65
N TYR A 571 -8.21 -11.46 11.75
CA TYR A 571 -6.95 -10.70 11.73
C TYR A 571 -5.79 -11.55 12.24
N LEU A 572 -4.58 -11.12 11.91
CA LEU A 572 -3.31 -11.72 12.31
C LEU A 572 -2.86 -11.13 13.66
N LYS A 573 -2.60 -12.00 14.65
CA LYS A 573 -2.07 -11.61 15.96
C LYS A 573 -0.63 -12.09 16.11
N LEU A 574 0.30 -11.18 16.39
CA LEU A 574 1.68 -11.55 16.70
C LEU A 574 1.72 -12.39 17.99
N VAL A 575 2.29 -13.58 17.91
CA VAL A 575 2.37 -14.52 19.05
C VAL A 575 3.79 -14.88 19.44
N GLN A 576 4.70 -14.92 18.47
CA GLN A 576 6.08 -15.32 18.72
C GLN A 576 7.05 -14.56 17.82
N HIS A 577 8.20 -14.22 18.40
CA HIS A 577 9.33 -13.65 17.70
C HIS A 577 10.55 -14.55 17.94
N ILE A 578 11.14 -15.05 16.84
CA ILE A 578 12.24 -15.99 16.86
C ILE A 578 13.48 -15.28 16.28
N PRO A 579 14.40 -14.79 17.13
CA PRO A 579 15.68 -14.28 16.66
C PRO A 579 16.55 -15.44 16.16
N ALA A 580 17.48 -15.15 15.23
CA ALA A 580 18.42 -16.15 14.74
C ALA A 580 19.22 -16.81 15.89
N GLY A 581 19.26 -18.14 15.90
CA GLY A 581 20.18 -18.89 16.74
C GLY A 581 21.57 -18.98 16.10
N GLY A 582 22.63 -18.78 16.90
CA GLY A 582 24.02 -18.96 16.45
C GLY A 582 24.93 -17.75 16.71
N ASP A 583 26.17 -17.85 16.24
CA ASP A 583 27.22 -16.82 16.39
C ASP A 583 27.03 -15.60 15.45
N GLY A 584 26.14 -15.69 14.46
CA GLY A 584 25.96 -14.67 13.43
C GLY A 584 27.10 -14.66 12.39
N GLU A 585 28.05 -15.57 12.47
CA GLU A 585 29.16 -15.69 11.51
C GLU A 585 28.88 -16.76 10.46
N LYS A 586 28.33 -17.91 10.87
CA LYS A 586 28.05 -19.04 9.96
C LYS A 586 26.75 -18.89 9.18
N VAL A 587 25.73 -18.31 9.83
CA VAL A 587 24.41 -18.05 9.24
C VAL A 587 24.10 -16.58 9.46
N LYS A 588 23.92 -15.84 8.37
CA LYS A 588 23.45 -14.45 8.36
C LYS A 588 22.11 -14.37 7.63
N PHE A 589 21.39 -13.27 7.78
CA PHE A 589 20.12 -13.05 7.08
C PHE A 589 19.07 -14.15 7.34
N PHE A 590 18.99 -14.63 8.58
CA PHE A 590 17.97 -15.59 8.99
C PHE A 590 16.57 -15.01 8.76
N GLY A 591 15.68 -15.76 8.10
CA GLY A 591 14.37 -15.25 7.68
C GLY A 591 14.38 -14.64 6.28
N GLN A 592 15.43 -14.86 5.49
CA GLN A 592 15.47 -14.46 4.08
C GLN A 592 14.54 -15.30 3.20
N SER A 593 14.31 -16.57 3.55
CA SER A 593 13.33 -17.43 2.90
C SER A 593 12.65 -18.33 3.94
N ILE A 594 11.36 -18.60 3.75
CA ILE A 594 10.54 -19.30 4.74
C ILE A 594 9.57 -20.23 3.99
N HIS A 595 9.39 -21.44 4.49
CA HIS A 595 8.39 -22.39 3.97
C HIS A 595 7.87 -23.29 5.10
N GLY A 596 6.55 -23.45 5.20
CA GLY A 596 5.91 -24.27 6.23
C GLY A 596 4.53 -24.75 5.80
N ILE A 597 4.44 -25.89 5.11
CA ILE A 597 3.17 -26.44 4.60
C ILE A 597 2.99 -27.89 5.06
N MET A 598 4.07 -28.58 5.40
CA MET A 598 4.03 -29.99 5.77
C MET A 598 4.63 -30.25 7.14
N ASP A 599 4.08 -31.25 7.79
CA ASP A 599 4.69 -31.95 8.91
C ASP A 599 5.92 -32.74 8.39
N LEU A 600 7.10 -32.51 8.96
CA LEU A 600 8.35 -33.16 8.59
C LEU A 600 8.80 -34.26 9.57
N ASN A 601 8.39 -34.25 10.85
CA ASN A 601 8.75 -35.30 11.83
C ASN A 601 7.69 -36.40 11.93
N GLY A 602 6.52 -36.18 11.33
CA GLY A 602 5.37 -37.06 11.42
C GLY A 602 4.62 -36.93 12.74
N ASP A 603 4.67 -35.82 13.50
CA ASP A 603 3.94 -35.66 14.76
C ASP A 603 2.47 -35.18 14.59
N GLY A 604 2.08 -34.84 13.35
CA GLY A 604 0.76 -34.34 13.00
C GLY A 604 0.62 -32.82 13.01
N ILE A 605 1.72 -32.08 13.23
CA ILE A 605 1.74 -30.61 13.25
C ILE A 605 2.66 -30.11 12.13
N VAL A 606 2.32 -28.98 11.52
CA VAL A 606 3.13 -28.40 10.45
C VAL A 606 4.42 -27.82 10.99
N ASP A 607 5.53 -28.09 10.31
CA ASP A 607 6.85 -27.59 10.67
C ASP A 607 7.25 -26.40 9.81
N VAL A 608 8.15 -25.56 10.33
CA VAL A 608 8.61 -24.34 9.63
C VAL A 608 10.09 -24.44 9.31
N THR A 609 10.43 -24.28 8.03
CA THR A 609 11.80 -24.20 7.54
C THR A 609 12.17 -22.75 7.27
N ILE A 610 13.29 -22.29 7.83
CA ILE A 610 13.77 -20.92 7.68
C ILE A 610 15.18 -20.94 7.08
N GLY A 611 15.35 -20.27 5.95
CA GLY A 611 16.61 -20.08 5.27
C GLY A 611 17.33 -18.79 5.68
N GLY A 612 18.64 -18.84 5.64
CA GLY A 612 19.53 -17.69 5.74
C GLY A 612 20.79 -17.90 4.91
N LEU A 613 21.58 -16.86 4.74
CA LEU A 613 22.87 -16.96 4.08
C LEU A 613 23.82 -17.88 4.86
N GLY A 614 24.13 -19.04 4.29
CA GLY A 614 25.08 -20.01 4.85
C GLY A 614 24.44 -21.24 5.49
N GLY A 615 23.12 -21.27 5.65
CA GLY A 615 22.42 -22.40 6.25
C GLY A 615 20.89 -22.30 6.18
N ALA A 616 20.22 -23.39 6.58
CA ALA A 616 18.78 -23.39 6.81
C ALA A 616 18.51 -24.12 8.13
N SER A 617 17.52 -23.64 8.87
CA SER A 617 17.11 -24.19 10.16
C SER A 617 15.71 -24.73 10.06
N LEU A 618 15.50 -25.93 10.59
CA LEU A 618 14.18 -26.56 10.69
C LEU A 618 13.67 -26.42 12.13
N PHE A 619 12.46 -25.88 12.28
CA PHE A 619 11.78 -25.73 13.56
C PHE A 619 10.63 -26.72 13.64
N TRP A 620 10.68 -27.56 14.68
CA TRP A 620 9.61 -28.47 15.04
C TRP A 620 8.54 -27.74 15.83
N SER A 621 7.30 -27.80 15.37
CA SER A 621 6.18 -27.27 16.13
C SER A 621 5.91 -28.15 17.36
N ARG A 622 5.47 -27.53 18.46
CA ARG A 622 5.12 -28.26 19.69
C ARG A 622 3.61 -28.37 19.81
N ASP A 623 3.14 -29.51 20.30
CA ASP A 623 1.73 -29.74 20.54
C ASP A 623 1.15 -28.78 21.59
N VAL A 624 -0.15 -28.48 21.49
CA VAL A 624 -0.85 -27.49 22.32
C VAL A 624 -1.81 -28.21 23.25
N ALA A 625 -1.73 -27.89 24.55
CA ALA A 625 -2.56 -28.46 25.58
C ALA A 625 -3.50 -27.44 26.24
N GLU A 626 -4.78 -27.80 26.30
CA GLU A 626 -5.83 -27.10 27.01
C GLU A 626 -5.85 -27.55 28.47
N LEU A 627 -5.63 -26.60 29.39
CA LEU A 627 -5.71 -26.82 30.82
C LEU A 627 -6.74 -25.88 31.43
N THR A 628 -7.87 -26.45 31.84
CA THR A 628 -8.92 -25.72 32.54
C THR A 628 -8.94 -26.12 34.01
N SER A 629 -9.17 -25.14 34.89
CA SER A 629 -9.25 -25.42 36.32
C SER A 629 -10.45 -24.72 36.97
N ASN A 630 -10.95 -25.32 38.05
CA ASN A 630 -12.01 -24.76 38.86
C ASN A 630 -11.67 -24.96 40.34
N MET A 631 -11.89 -23.92 41.14
CA MET A 631 -11.62 -23.92 42.58
C MET A 631 -12.91 -23.68 43.36
N THR A 632 -13.22 -24.52 44.33
CA THR A 632 -14.37 -24.36 45.24
C THR A 632 -13.90 -24.23 46.68
N LEU A 633 -14.57 -23.37 47.45
CA LEU A 633 -14.20 -23.03 48.82
C LEU A 633 -15.40 -23.32 49.73
N GLU A 634 -15.18 -24.11 50.78
CA GLU A 634 -16.20 -24.51 51.74
C GLU A 634 -15.71 -24.25 53.18
N PRO A 635 -16.36 -23.36 53.95
CA PRO A 635 -17.56 -22.59 53.59
C PRO A 635 -17.25 -21.44 52.59
N ALA A 636 -18.25 -21.07 51.78
CA ALA A 636 -18.13 -19.97 50.82
C ALA A 636 -18.08 -18.58 51.49
N LYS A 637 -18.52 -18.46 52.75
CA LYS A 637 -18.50 -17.25 53.57
C LYS A 637 -18.09 -17.63 55.00
N ILE A 638 -17.37 -16.75 55.70
CA ILE A 638 -16.92 -17.02 57.07
C ILE A 638 -17.65 -16.09 58.06
N ASN A 639 -18.43 -16.70 58.96
CA ASN A 639 -18.99 -16.02 60.13
C ASN A 639 -18.08 -16.30 61.34
N LEU A 640 -17.56 -15.24 61.96
CA LEU A 640 -16.53 -15.32 63.01
C LEU A 640 -17.09 -15.74 64.38
N GLN A 641 -18.39 -15.56 64.61
CA GLN A 641 -19.03 -15.87 65.90
C GLN A 641 -19.55 -17.31 65.97
N HIS A 642 -19.61 -18.02 64.84
CA HIS A 642 -20.28 -19.32 64.76
C HIS A 642 -19.32 -20.52 64.90
N SER A 643 -19.78 -21.58 65.56
CA SER A 643 -19.00 -22.77 65.95
C SER A 643 -18.96 -23.91 64.91
N GLN A 644 -19.64 -23.77 63.76
CA GLN A 644 -19.87 -24.89 62.83
C GLN A 644 -18.66 -25.27 61.97
N PHE A 645 -17.78 -24.31 61.66
CA PHE A 645 -16.56 -24.53 60.87
C PHE A 645 -15.28 -24.35 61.71
N GLN A 646 -15.42 -24.38 63.04
CA GLN A 646 -14.30 -24.27 63.96
C GLN A 646 -13.58 -25.62 64.04
N CYS A 647 -12.29 -25.60 63.71
CA CYS A 647 -11.36 -26.71 63.91
C CYS A 647 -10.39 -26.36 65.03
N GLU A 648 -9.90 -27.39 65.72
CA GLU A 648 -8.92 -27.25 66.79
C GLU A 648 -7.56 -27.72 66.30
N HIS A 649 -6.57 -26.83 66.34
CA HIS A 649 -5.18 -27.17 66.01
C HIS A 649 -4.27 -26.68 67.13
N LYS A 650 -3.50 -27.60 67.75
CA LYS A 650 -2.61 -27.34 68.89
C LYS A 650 -3.31 -26.59 70.06
N GLY A 651 -4.56 -26.93 70.37
CA GLY A 651 -5.34 -26.32 71.46
C GLY A 651 -5.95 -24.95 71.15
N HIS A 652 -5.73 -24.40 69.94
CA HIS A 652 -6.38 -23.19 69.46
C HIS A 652 -7.56 -23.53 68.56
N LYS A 653 -8.76 -23.06 68.91
CA LYS A 653 -9.94 -23.09 68.05
C LYS A 653 -9.86 -21.96 67.03
N SER A 654 -9.93 -22.29 65.76
CA SER A 654 -10.00 -21.32 64.66
C SER A 654 -10.87 -21.86 63.53
N VAL A 655 -11.22 -21.04 62.54
CA VAL A 655 -12.05 -21.47 61.41
C VAL A 655 -11.19 -22.19 60.37
N CYS A 656 -11.64 -23.36 59.93
CA CYS A 656 -11.04 -24.11 58.82
C CYS A 656 -11.85 -23.93 57.53
N VAL A 657 -11.14 -23.80 56.40
CA VAL A 657 -11.73 -23.79 55.06
C VAL A 657 -11.17 -24.96 54.27
N ASN A 658 -12.06 -25.74 53.65
CA ASN A 658 -11.71 -26.77 52.68
C ASN A 658 -11.72 -26.16 51.27
N THR A 659 -10.61 -26.29 50.56
CA THR A 659 -10.45 -25.86 49.16
C THR A 659 -10.39 -27.09 48.29
N THR A 660 -11.31 -27.24 47.33
CA THR A 660 -11.22 -28.28 46.30
C THR A 660 -10.83 -27.65 44.98
N VAL A 661 -9.75 -28.12 44.37
CA VAL A 661 -9.27 -27.65 43.06
C VAL A 661 -9.36 -28.81 42.09
N CYS A 662 -10.06 -28.61 40.97
CA CYS A 662 -10.19 -29.59 39.90
C CYS A 662 -9.49 -29.08 38.65
N PHE A 663 -8.70 -29.94 38.01
CA PHE A 663 -7.99 -29.70 36.76
C PHE A 663 -8.49 -30.65 35.69
N GLN A 664 -8.74 -30.13 34.49
CA GLN A 664 -9.07 -30.90 33.30
C GLN A 664 -8.02 -30.60 32.23
N TYR A 665 -7.39 -31.66 31.72
CA TYR A 665 -6.28 -31.57 30.77
C TYR A 665 -6.62 -32.29 29.47
N ARG A 666 -6.43 -31.59 28.35
CA ARG A 666 -6.65 -32.14 27.02
C ARG A 666 -5.57 -31.64 26.06
N VAL A 667 -5.05 -32.53 25.23
CA VAL A 667 -4.10 -32.19 24.17
C VAL A 667 -4.86 -32.11 22.84
N LYS A 668 -4.54 -31.11 21.99
CA LYS A 668 -5.26 -30.87 20.73
C LYS A 668 -4.90 -31.86 19.62
N SER A 669 -3.65 -32.33 19.54
CA SER A 669 -3.24 -33.31 18.52
C SER A 669 -4.02 -34.64 18.60
N GLU A 670 -4.28 -35.24 17.44
CA GLU A 670 -4.94 -36.53 17.32
C GLU A 670 -4.04 -37.72 17.71
N LYS A 671 -2.72 -37.53 17.74
CA LYS A 671 -1.79 -38.61 18.12
C LYS A 671 -1.82 -38.86 19.63
N ARG A 672 -2.38 -40.02 19.97
CA ARG A 672 -2.55 -40.55 21.34
C ARG A 672 -1.25 -41.07 21.93
N ASP A 673 -0.19 -40.27 21.99
CA ASP A 673 0.91 -40.64 22.88
C ASP A 673 0.47 -40.38 24.32
N ALA A 674 0.26 -41.47 25.05
CA ALA A 674 -0.18 -41.50 26.44
C ALA A 674 0.94 -41.04 27.39
N SER A 675 1.56 -39.88 27.13
CA SER A 675 2.51 -39.28 28.04
C SER A 675 1.75 -38.61 29.18
N SER A 676 1.92 -39.14 30.39
CA SER A 676 1.51 -38.42 31.60
C SER A 676 2.44 -37.23 31.79
N THR A 677 1.89 -36.03 31.95
CA THR A 677 2.66 -34.81 32.20
C THR A 677 2.60 -34.46 33.69
N GLU A 678 3.70 -34.01 34.25
CA GLU A 678 3.75 -33.55 35.64
C GLU A 678 3.35 -32.07 35.73
N MET A 679 2.27 -31.80 36.46
CA MET A 679 1.77 -30.45 36.71
C MET A 679 2.14 -29.98 38.09
N ARG A 680 2.34 -28.67 38.21
CA ARG A 680 2.53 -27.98 39.49
C ARG A 680 1.41 -26.97 39.68
N TYR A 681 0.82 -26.98 40.87
CA TYR A 681 -0.06 -25.88 41.30
C TYR A 681 0.41 -25.30 42.63
N ASN A 682 0.19 -23.99 42.75
CA ASN A 682 0.45 -23.19 43.93
C ASN A 682 -0.89 -22.60 44.39
N ILE A 683 -1.24 -22.77 45.66
CA ILE A 683 -2.33 -22.00 46.27
C ILE A 683 -1.70 -21.03 47.26
N THR A 684 -1.91 -19.73 47.04
CA THR A 684 -1.42 -18.65 47.91
C THR A 684 -2.58 -17.92 48.56
N LEU A 685 -2.52 -17.78 49.88
CA LEU A 685 -3.53 -17.09 50.69
C LEU A 685 -3.11 -15.64 50.94
N ASP A 686 -4.08 -14.71 50.80
CA ASP A 686 -3.92 -13.28 51.04
C ASP A 686 -2.71 -12.68 50.29
N LEU A 687 -2.51 -13.04 49.02
CA LEU A 687 -1.41 -12.57 48.17
C LEU A 687 -1.12 -11.05 48.26
N PRO A 688 -2.13 -10.13 48.22
CA PRO A 688 -1.86 -8.69 48.30
C PRO A 688 -1.43 -8.18 49.68
N ARG A 689 -1.55 -8.98 50.76
CA ARG A 689 -1.18 -8.55 52.12
C ARG A 689 0.24 -9.01 52.48
N ALA A 690 0.98 -8.16 53.20
CA ALA A 690 2.31 -8.48 53.71
C ALA A 690 2.30 -9.62 54.74
N LYS A 691 1.23 -9.73 55.54
CA LYS A 691 1.00 -10.82 56.49
C LYS A 691 -0.35 -11.47 56.19
N ALA A 692 -0.32 -12.75 55.82
CA ALA A 692 -1.53 -13.51 55.51
C ALA A 692 -2.35 -13.77 56.78
N ARG A 693 -3.68 -13.67 56.65
CA ARG A 693 -4.62 -13.98 57.75
C ARG A 693 -4.99 -15.46 57.82
N ALA A 694 -4.47 -16.27 56.90
CA ALA A 694 -4.67 -17.70 56.86
C ALA A 694 -3.37 -18.41 56.49
N SER A 695 -3.23 -19.66 56.94
CA SER A 695 -2.06 -20.49 56.66
C SER A 695 -2.48 -21.93 56.43
N PHE A 696 -1.75 -22.63 55.57
CA PHE A 696 -1.87 -24.08 55.44
C PHE A 696 -1.24 -24.76 56.66
N ILE A 697 -1.83 -25.87 57.08
CA ILE A 697 -1.29 -26.72 58.15
C ILE A 697 -0.63 -27.91 57.46
N ASP A 698 0.69 -28.02 57.57
CA ASP A 698 1.40 -29.24 57.22
C ASP A 698 1.42 -30.18 58.44
N GLN A 699 1.20 -31.48 58.23
CA GLN A 699 1.16 -32.46 59.32
C GLN A 699 2.56 -32.81 59.84
N ASP A 700 3.61 -32.57 59.04
CA ASP A 700 4.97 -33.05 59.33
C ASP A 700 6.01 -31.94 59.61
N LEU A 701 5.63 -30.65 59.50
CA LEU A 701 6.55 -29.52 59.69
C LEU A 701 5.91 -28.42 60.55
N ASP A 702 6.64 -27.95 61.57
CA ASP A 702 6.29 -26.81 62.44
C ASP A 702 6.21 -25.44 61.71
N LYS A 703 6.09 -25.43 60.38
CA LYS A 703 6.03 -24.22 59.56
C LYS A 703 4.60 -23.98 59.07
N SER A 704 3.96 -22.96 59.62
CA SER A 704 2.75 -22.37 59.02
C SER A 704 3.15 -21.52 57.82
N ASP A 705 2.81 -21.95 56.60
CA ASP A 705 3.09 -21.21 55.37
C ASP A 705 1.78 -20.66 54.76
N ARG A 706 1.86 -19.49 54.14
CA ARG A 706 0.75 -18.86 53.40
C ARG A 706 0.54 -19.48 52.01
N ARG A 707 1.54 -20.22 51.52
CA ARG A 707 1.54 -20.86 50.20
C ARG A 707 1.73 -22.36 50.35
N VAL A 708 0.94 -23.13 49.61
CA VAL A 708 1.17 -24.56 49.41
C VAL A 708 1.48 -24.81 47.94
N THR A 709 2.51 -25.61 47.68
CA THR A 709 2.90 -26.06 46.34
C THR A 709 2.76 -27.57 46.29
N LYS A 710 2.09 -28.08 45.27
CA LYS A 710 1.90 -29.51 45.05
C LYS A 710 2.18 -29.85 43.59
N THR A 711 2.70 -31.05 43.36
CA THR A 711 2.86 -31.64 42.03
C THR A 711 1.99 -32.88 41.89
N PHE A 712 1.52 -33.14 40.67
CA PHE A 712 0.76 -34.35 40.35
C PHE A 712 0.89 -34.67 38.86
N SER A 713 0.81 -35.96 38.53
CA SER A 713 0.78 -36.41 37.13
C SER A 713 -0.66 -36.45 36.61
N ILE A 714 -0.88 -35.97 35.39
CA ILE A 714 -2.17 -36.03 34.69
C ILE A 714 -1.98 -36.58 33.28
N SER A 715 -2.99 -37.32 32.80
CA SER A 715 -3.02 -37.88 31.44
C SER A 715 -4.06 -37.16 30.58
N ASN A 716 -3.90 -37.26 29.26
CA ASN A 716 -4.84 -36.64 28.30
C ASN A 716 -6.28 -37.12 28.53
N GLY A 717 -7.23 -36.18 28.60
CA GLY A 717 -8.66 -36.44 28.83
C GLY A 717 -9.05 -36.73 30.27
N GLN A 718 -8.11 -36.67 31.22
CA GLN A 718 -8.36 -36.92 32.63
C GLN A 718 -8.79 -35.64 33.37
N THR A 719 -9.67 -35.80 34.37
CA THR A 719 -9.98 -34.76 35.35
C THR A 719 -9.49 -35.20 36.73
N ILE A 720 -8.70 -34.37 37.41
CA ILE A 720 -8.17 -34.65 38.75
C ILE A 720 -8.57 -33.54 39.69
N CYS A 721 -9.17 -33.91 40.83
CA CYS A 721 -9.49 -32.98 41.91
C CYS A 721 -8.61 -33.24 43.13
N LYS A 722 -8.04 -32.18 43.70
CA LYS A 722 -7.25 -32.20 44.93
C LYS A 722 -7.94 -31.36 45.99
N LYS A 723 -7.86 -31.81 47.25
CA LYS A 723 -8.45 -31.13 48.40
C LYS A 723 -7.34 -30.64 49.30
N GLU A 724 -7.36 -29.35 49.64
CA GLU A 724 -6.47 -28.71 50.58
C GLU A 724 -7.28 -28.10 51.71
N ARG A 725 -6.67 -27.95 52.89
CA ARG A 725 -7.31 -27.32 54.05
C ARG A 725 -6.38 -26.28 54.63
N PHE A 726 -6.92 -25.10 54.92
CA PHE A 726 -6.19 -24.04 55.61
C PHE A 726 -6.95 -23.53 56.83
N ILE A 727 -6.21 -22.94 57.77
CA ILE A 727 -6.73 -22.40 59.03
C ILE A 727 -6.56 -20.87 59.06
N MET A 728 -7.49 -20.19 59.70
CA MET A 728 -7.40 -18.76 59.94
C MET A 728 -6.49 -18.41 61.14
N SER A 729 -5.84 -17.26 61.08
CA SER A 729 -5.06 -16.68 62.18
C SER A 729 -5.97 -16.06 63.26
N ALA A 730 -5.54 -16.07 64.52
CA ALA A 730 -6.34 -15.62 65.66
C ALA A 730 -6.67 -14.11 65.71
N ARG A 731 -6.02 -13.26 64.89
CA ARG A 731 -6.31 -11.83 64.76
C ARG A 731 -6.79 -11.54 63.34
N LEU A 732 -8.10 -11.55 63.16
CA LEU A 732 -8.73 -11.28 61.88
C LEU A 732 -9.05 -9.80 61.76
N ASP A 733 -8.65 -9.23 60.63
CA ASP A 733 -9.08 -7.91 60.21
C ASP A 733 -10.39 -8.07 59.43
N PHE A 734 -11.45 -7.41 59.91
CA PHE A 734 -12.83 -7.53 59.42
C PHE A 734 -13.08 -6.72 58.13
N LYS A 735 -12.05 -6.04 57.60
CA LYS A 735 -12.22 -5.05 56.53
C LYS A 735 -12.29 -5.66 55.12
N ASP A 736 -11.42 -6.62 54.81
CA ASP A 736 -11.27 -7.20 53.47
C ASP A 736 -11.65 -8.68 53.39
N PRO A 737 -12.19 -9.17 52.26
CA PRO A 737 -12.30 -10.60 52.03
C PRO A 737 -10.91 -11.27 51.96
N ILE A 738 -10.84 -12.58 52.19
CA ILE A 738 -9.61 -13.36 52.04
C ILE A 738 -9.43 -13.76 50.59
N ASN A 739 -8.29 -13.42 50.00
CA ASN A 739 -7.97 -13.79 48.62
C ASN A 739 -7.29 -15.16 48.61
N VAL A 740 -7.83 -16.10 47.85
CA VAL A 740 -7.24 -17.42 47.59
C VAL A 740 -6.88 -17.44 46.12
N THR A 741 -5.58 -17.36 45.82
CA THR A 741 -5.05 -17.37 44.45
C THR A 741 -4.46 -18.73 44.14
N LEU A 742 -4.99 -19.38 43.11
CA LEU A 742 -4.48 -20.61 42.52
C LEU A 742 -3.68 -20.26 41.27
N GLU A 743 -2.41 -20.63 41.23
CA GLU A 743 -1.55 -20.58 40.04
C GLU A 743 -1.21 -22.01 39.62
N PHE A 744 -1.24 -22.33 38.33
CA PHE A 744 -0.99 -23.68 37.86
C PHE A 744 -0.28 -23.67 36.50
N GLY A 745 0.53 -24.71 36.28
CA GLY A 745 1.31 -24.86 35.06
C GLY A 745 1.99 -26.22 34.96
N LEU A 746 2.76 -26.39 33.89
CA LEU A 746 3.59 -27.57 33.68
C LEU A 746 4.87 -27.45 34.54
N THR A 747 5.38 -28.59 35.01
CA THR A 747 6.60 -28.60 35.84
C THR A 747 7.86 -28.41 34.99
N ASP A 748 7.85 -28.95 33.78
CA ASP A 748 8.88 -28.80 32.75
C ASP A 748 8.24 -28.05 31.56
N GLU A 749 8.69 -26.83 31.31
CA GLU A 749 8.20 -25.99 30.22
C GLU A 749 8.98 -26.24 28.91
N ASP A 750 10.17 -26.84 29.00
CA ASP A 750 11.05 -27.09 27.87
C ASP A 750 10.73 -28.41 27.15
N LYS A 751 10.06 -29.35 27.84
CA LYS A 751 9.68 -30.66 27.30
C LYS A 751 8.17 -30.88 27.30
N GLY A 752 7.66 -31.44 26.20
CA GLY A 752 6.26 -31.80 26.03
C GLY A 752 5.40 -30.68 25.43
N PRO A 753 4.07 -30.78 25.51
CA PRO A 753 3.15 -29.81 24.91
C PRO A 753 3.20 -28.46 25.62
N VAL A 754 2.92 -27.39 24.90
CA VAL A 754 2.81 -26.02 25.42
C VAL A 754 1.37 -25.75 25.83
N LEU A 755 1.15 -25.02 26.93
CA LEU A 755 -0.21 -24.65 27.36
C LEU A 755 -0.81 -23.61 26.40
N ASP A 756 -2.09 -23.77 26.10
CA ASP A 756 -2.83 -22.83 25.26
C ASP A 756 -2.85 -21.42 25.91
N ALA A 757 -2.24 -20.44 25.22
CA ALA A 757 -2.09 -19.08 25.71
C ALA A 757 -3.43 -18.31 25.80
N SER A 758 -4.51 -18.82 25.22
CA SER A 758 -5.85 -18.24 25.35
C SER A 758 -6.52 -18.56 26.69
N LEU A 759 -6.02 -19.58 27.42
CA LEU A 759 -6.57 -20.00 28.70
C LEU A 759 -5.79 -19.40 29.88
N PRO A 760 -6.47 -19.05 30.99
CA PRO A 760 -5.80 -18.49 32.16
C PRO A 760 -4.98 -19.55 32.90
N THR A 761 -3.80 -19.18 33.38
CA THR A 761 -2.93 -20.01 34.24
C THR A 761 -3.05 -19.66 35.73
N SER A 762 -3.97 -18.75 36.08
CA SER A 762 -4.28 -18.40 37.46
C SER A 762 -5.76 -18.08 37.67
N ILE A 763 -6.28 -18.42 38.85
CA ILE A 763 -7.66 -18.13 39.28
C ILE A 763 -7.60 -17.59 40.71
N THR A 764 -8.22 -16.44 40.94
CA THR A 764 -8.38 -15.90 42.29
C THR A 764 -9.85 -15.94 42.70
N LYS A 765 -10.11 -16.48 43.90
CA LYS A 765 -11.43 -16.38 44.56
C LYS A 765 -11.31 -15.67 45.89
N THR A 766 -12.38 -15.01 46.29
CA THR A 766 -12.45 -14.28 47.55
C THR A 766 -13.40 -14.97 48.52
N ILE A 767 -13.07 -14.96 49.81
CA ILE A 767 -13.94 -15.43 50.88
C ILE A 767 -14.35 -14.23 51.73
N PRO A 768 -15.62 -13.83 51.72
CA PRO A 768 -16.08 -12.71 52.54
C PRO A 768 -16.14 -13.08 54.03
N LEU A 769 -15.85 -12.07 54.85
CA LEU A 769 -15.92 -12.13 56.31
C LEU A 769 -17.16 -11.36 56.75
N VAL A 770 -18.03 -12.00 57.54
CA VAL A 770 -19.28 -11.38 58.03
C VAL A 770 -19.39 -11.55 59.55
N ASP A 771 -20.01 -10.56 60.22
CA ASP A 771 -20.31 -10.60 61.66
C ASP A 771 -21.81 -10.38 61.90
N CYS A 772 -22.56 -11.48 61.96
CA CYS A 772 -24.02 -11.46 62.10
C CYS A 772 -24.51 -11.61 63.54
N GLY A 773 -23.60 -11.46 64.53
CA GLY A 773 -23.91 -11.76 65.94
C GLY A 773 -24.34 -13.22 66.15
N ASP A 774 -25.31 -13.45 67.04
CA ASP A 774 -25.86 -14.78 67.34
C ASP A 774 -26.74 -15.35 66.21
N GLN A 775 -27.01 -14.57 65.16
CA GLN A 775 -27.84 -15.00 64.03
C GLN A 775 -26.98 -15.75 62.99
N LEU A 776 -27.53 -16.86 62.46
CA LEU A 776 -26.87 -17.67 61.43
C LEU A 776 -26.65 -16.92 60.11
N LYS A 777 -27.47 -15.90 59.81
CA LYS A 777 -27.51 -15.18 58.52
C LYS A 777 -27.85 -13.71 58.77
N CYS A 778 -27.03 -12.78 58.25
CA CYS A 778 -27.37 -11.36 58.14
C CYS A 778 -28.31 -11.18 56.96
N ILE A 779 -29.51 -10.60 57.16
CA ILE A 779 -30.45 -10.35 56.07
C ILE A 779 -30.49 -8.85 55.75
N THR A 780 -29.88 -8.47 54.63
CA THR A 780 -29.89 -7.11 54.10
C THR A 780 -31.06 -6.87 53.16
N ASP A 781 -31.36 -5.60 52.93
CA ASP A 781 -32.35 -5.12 51.96
C ASP A 781 -31.77 -3.83 51.39
N LEU A 782 -31.06 -3.97 50.27
CA LEU A 782 -30.47 -2.83 49.58
C LEU A 782 -31.53 -2.21 48.66
N SER A 783 -31.39 -0.93 48.38
CA SER A 783 -32.33 -0.23 47.52
C SER A 783 -31.58 0.86 46.76
N LEU A 784 -31.66 0.80 45.43
CA LEU A 784 -30.89 1.62 44.52
C LEU A 784 -31.79 2.57 43.73
N THR A 785 -31.42 3.84 43.70
CA THR A 785 -31.99 4.82 42.77
C THR A 785 -30.87 5.52 42.00
N ALA A 786 -31.01 5.60 40.68
CA ALA A 786 -30.02 6.23 39.80
C ALA A 786 -30.70 7.16 38.78
N GLU A 787 -30.20 8.39 38.65
CA GLU A 787 -30.73 9.42 37.77
C GLU A 787 -29.61 10.10 36.95
N PRO A 788 -29.74 10.19 35.62
CA PRO A 788 -28.77 10.90 34.78
C PRO A 788 -28.97 12.42 34.84
N SER A 789 -27.92 13.19 34.57
CA SER A 789 -27.96 14.64 34.47
C SER A 789 -28.77 15.13 33.26
N GLU A 790 -28.73 14.37 32.15
CA GLU A 790 -29.39 14.69 30.90
C GLU A 790 -30.32 13.54 30.46
N LYS A 791 -31.48 13.90 29.89
CA LYS A 791 -32.47 12.92 29.37
C LYS A 791 -32.33 12.64 27.87
N SER A 792 -31.54 13.44 27.16
CA SER A 792 -31.21 13.29 25.74
C SER A 792 -29.95 14.09 25.44
N MET A 793 -29.08 13.62 24.54
CA MET A 793 -27.79 14.28 24.29
C MET A 793 -27.48 14.38 22.78
N LEU A 794 -26.86 15.50 22.40
CA LEU A 794 -26.23 15.68 21.08
C LEU A 794 -24.72 15.61 21.29
N ILE A 795 -24.08 14.57 20.78
CA ILE A 795 -22.63 14.38 20.85
C ILE A 795 -22.00 15.15 19.69
N HIS A 796 -21.20 16.16 20.02
CA HIS A 796 -20.41 16.86 19.03
C HIS A 796 -19.20 16.02 18.62
N VAL A 797 -18.77 16.13 17.36
CA VAL A 797 -17.64 15.31 16.89
C VAL A 797 -16.34 15.83 17.49
N ASN A 798 -15.56 14.94 18.10
CA ASN A 798 -14.36 15.26 18.87
C ASN A 798 -14.61 16.15 20.11
N SER A 799 -15.86 16.29 20.58
CA SER A 799 -16.12 16.88 21.89
C SER A 799 -15.94 15.82 22.99
N LYS A 800 -15.62 16.31 24.17
CA LYS A 800 -15.53 15.54 25.41
C LYS A 800 -16.75 15.86 26.27
N ASP A 801 -17.94 15.69 25.70
CA ASP A 801 -19.19 16.01 26.39
C ASP A 801 -19.34 15.10 27.60
N LYS A 802 -19.76 15.68 28.74
CA LYS A 802 -19.77 15.03 30.05
C LYS A 802 -21.18 14.64 30.45
N LEU A 803 -21.36 13.43 30.94
CA LEU A 803 -22.60 12.90 31.48
C LEU A 803 -22.41 12.50 32.94
N ASP A 804 -23.18 13.08 33.86
CA ASP A 804 -23.12 12.72 35.28
C ASP A 804 -24.32 11.83 35.65
N VAL A 805 -24.09 10.73 36.35
CA VAL A 805 -25.14 9.84 36.88
C VAL A 805 -25.10 9.91 38.41
N LYS A 806 -26.18 10.38 39.02
CA LYS A 806 -26.33 10.42 40.48
C LYS A 806 -26.89 9.10 40.97
N ILE A 807 -26.23 8.49 41.94
CA ILE A 807 -26.57 7.19 42.52
C ILE A 807 -26.79 7.35 44.02
N ASP A 808 -27.95 6.89 44.48
CA ASP A 808 -28.39 6.90 45.86
C ASP A 808 -28.70 5.46 46.28
N ILE A 809 -28.07 4.97 47.35
CA ILE A 809 -28.21 3.60 47.87
C ILE A 809 -28.65 3.67 49.32
N THR A 810 -29.64 2.85 49.69
CA THR A 810 -30.14 2.78 51.06
C THR A 810 -30.19 1.32 51.50
N ASN A 811 -29.66 1.02 52.68
CA ASN A 811 -29.83 -0.29 53.31
C ASN A 811 -30.98 -0.22 54.33
N LYS A 812 -32.06 -0.98 54.14
CA LYS A 812 -33.27 -0.91 54.98
C LYS A 812 -33.23 -1.86 56.19
N ARG A 813 -32.35 -2.86 56.22
CA ARG A 813 -32.29 -3.93 57.25
C ARG A 813 -30.92 -4.03 57.91
N ASP A 814 -30.39 -5.25 58.12
CA ASP A 814 -29.12 -5.52 58.82
C ASP A 814 -27.93 -4.99 58.04
N ASN A 815 -26.73 -5.02 58.62
CA ASN A 815 -25.51 -4.51 57.97
C ASN A 815 -25.18 -5.24 56.66
N ALA A 816 -24.90 -4.48 55.61
CA ALA A 816 -24.50 -4.99 54.31
C ALA A 816 -22.98 -4.94 54.12
N TYR A 817 -22.34 -6.09 54.28
CA TYR A 817 -20.88 -6.21 54.18
C TYR A 817 -20.42 -6.15 52.73
N ASN A 818 -19.31 -5.42 52.51
CA ASN A 818 -18.68 -5.27 51.20
C ASN A 818 -19.69 -4.87 50.11
N THR A 819 -20.49 -3.84 50.39
CA THR A 819 -21.49 -3.34 49.42
C THR A 819 -20.78 -2.69 48.24
N LYS A 820 -21.18 -3.06 47.03
CA LYS A 820 -20.58 -2.54 45.80
C LYS A 820 -21.66 -2.15 44.81
N VAL A 821 -21.37 -1.10 44.04
CA VAL A 821 -22.16 -0.74 42.87
C VAL A 821 -21.41 -1.07 41.62
N ILE A 822 -22.05 -1.86 40.78
CA ILE A 822 -21.58 -2.26 39.47
C ILE A 822 -22.34 -1.44 38.44
N LEU A 823 -21.62 -0.64 37.66
CA LEU A 823 -22.15 0.06 36.50
C LEU A 823 -21.71 -0.68 35.24
N SER A 824 -22.65 -1.08 34.40
CA SER A 824 -22.39 -1.60 33.06
C SER A 824 -22.94 -0.61 32.04
N PHE A 825 -22.11 -0.13 31.12
CA PHE A 825 -22.50 0.91 30.16
C PHE A 825 -22.10 0.56 28.72
N THR A 826 -22.70 1.25 27.76
CA THR A 826 -22.36 1.11 26.33
C THR A 826 -21.00 1.74 25.99
N PRO A 827 -20.30 1.23 24.96
CA PRO A 827 -18.94 1.66 24.61
C PRO A 827 -18.84 3.09 24.02
N ASN A 828 -19.97 3.77 23.81
CA ASN A 828 -20.03 5.17 23.38
C ASN A 828 -19.82 6.18 24.52
N ILE A 829 -19.60 5.71 25.75
CA ILE A 829 -19.20 6.52 26.89
C ILE A 829 -18.09 5.84 27.68
N ASN A 830 -17.21 6.64 28.26
CA ASN A 830 -16.06 6.23 29.05
C ASN A 830 -16.17 6.76 30.48
N TYR A 831 -15.82 5.94 31.47
CA TYR A 831 -15.76 6.36 32.86
C TYR A 831 -14.60 7.35 33.09
N VAL A 832 -14.88 8.46 33.77
CA VAL A 832 -13.86 9.47 34.10
C VAL A 832 -13.51 9.42 35.59
N LYS A 833 -14.51 9.62 36.45
CA LYS A 833 -14.31 9.69 37.91
C LYS A 833 -15.62 9.61 38.68
N VAL A 834 -15.49 9.42 39.99
CA VAL A 834 -16.59 9.42 40.97
C VAL A 834 -16.42 10.60 41.94
N GLU A 835 -17.53 11.26 42.30
CA GLU A 835 -17.58 12.41 43.24
C GLU A 835 -18.66 12.15 44.32
N PRO A 836 -18.33 12.16 45.64
CA PRO A 836 -16.99 12.24 46.22
C PRO A 836 -16.09 11.05 45.84
N GLU A 837 -14.78 11.22 45.98
CA GLU A 837 -13.78 10.22 45.59
C GLU A 837 -14.00 8.91 46.38
N LYS A 838 -14.07 7.79 45.65
CA LYS A 838 -14.37 6.45 46.15
C LYS A 838 -13.45 5.45 45.44
N GLU A 839 -13.20 4.33 46.11
CA GLU A 839 -12.45 3.22 45.52
C GLU A 839 -13.32 2.54 44.45
N CYS A 840 -13.02 2.82 43.18
CA CYS A 840 -13.67 2.22 42.03
C CYS A 840 -12.64 1.56 41.12
N THR A 841 -12.90 0.33 40.70
CA THR A 841 -12.08 -0.43 39.76
C THR A 841 -12.76 -0.45 38.40
N PRO A 842 -12.26 0.30 37.40
CA PRO A 842 -12.78 0.25 36.03
C PRO A 842 -12.27 -1.00 35.31
N ASP A 843 -13.17 -1.66 34.57
CA ASP A 843 -12.95 -2.85 33.73
C ASP A 843 -13.69 -2.67 32.40
N ASN A 844 -13.05 -2.01 31.43
CA ASN A 844 -13.61 -1.64 30.13
C ASN A 844 -14.98 -0.92 30.24
N THR A 845 -16.08 -1.61 29.92
CA THR A 845 -17.46 -1.11 29.96
C THR A 845 -18.17 -1.37 31.28
N LYS A 846 -17.44 -1.87 32.28
CA LYS A 846 -17.92 -2.16 33.62
C LYS A 846 -17.10 -1.39 34.65
N VAL A 847 -17.75 -0.78 35.63
CA VAL A 847 -17.06 -0.11 36.75
C VAL A 847 -17.65 -0.61 38.04
N GLU A 848 -16.79 -1.05 38.96
CA GLU A 848 -17.19 -1.54 40.27
C GLU A 848 -16.71 -0.55 41.34
N CYS A 849 -17.64 0.05 42.08
CA CYS A 849 -17.37 1.06 43.10
C CYS A 849 -17.74 0.55 44.50
N ALA A 850 -16.83 0.69 45.46
CA ALA A 850 -17.09 0.34 46.85
C ALA A 850 -18.00 1.38 47.56
N VAL A 851 -18.96 0.88 48.33
CA VAL A 851 -19.98 1.68 49.03
C VAL A 851 -20.04 1.26 50.49
N GLY A 852 -19.96 2.23 51.41
CA GLY A 852 -20.02 1.99 52.84
C GLY A 852 -18.87 1.14 53.39
N TYR A 853 -17.75 1.01 52.68
CA TYR A 853 -16.67 0.09 53.08
C TYR A 853 -16.21 0.33 54.55
N PRO A 854 -16.18 -0.70 55.41
CA PRO A 854 -16.34 -2.14 55.12
C PRO A 854 -17.78 -2.68 55.13
N PHE A 855 -18.76 -1.96 55.68
CA PHE A 855 -20.17 -2.35 55.64
C PHE A 855 -21.11 -1.12 55.62
N LEU A 856 -22.18 -1.19 54.83
CA LEU A 856 -23.24 -0.21 54.85
C LEU A 856 -24.17 -0.53 56.03
N GLY A 857 -24.16 0.33 57.05
CA GLY A 857 -24.91 0.12 58.29
C GLY A 857 -26.43 0.01 58.10
N SER A 858 -27.11 -0.59 59.06
CA SER A 858 -28.56 -0.65 59.09
C SER A 858 -29.20 0.74 58.98
N LYS A 859 -30.13 0.93 58.04
CA LYS A 859 -30.83 2.20 57.75
C LYS A 859 -29.92 3.32 57.25
N ALA A 860 -28.68 3.02 56.86
CA ALA A 860 -27.77 4.00 56.29
C ALA A 860 -28.13 4.28 54.82
N LYS A 861 -27.97 5.54 54.42
CA LYS A 861 -28.08 5.99 53.03
C LYS A 861 -26.76 6.62 52.59
N GLU A 862 -26.34 6.30 51.37
CA GLU A 862 -25.13 6.85 50.75
C GLU A 862 -25.44 7.34 49.33
N SER A 863 -24.82 8.46 48.94
CA SER A 863 -25.09 9.14 47.67
C SER A 863 -23.78 9.60 47.02
N PHE A 864 -23.59 9.32 45.73
CA PHE A 864 -22.44 9.78 44.95
C PHE A 864 -22.80 9.98 43.48
N LYS A 865 -21.89 10.59 42.71
CA LYS A 865 -22.06 10.89 41.29
C LYS A 865 -20.94 10.24 40.49
N VAL A 866 -21.28 9.59 39.39
CA VAL A 866 -20.31 9.02 38.45
C VAL A 866 -20.31 9.85 37.18
N ARG A 867 -19.14 10.34 36.79
CA ARG A 867 -18.94 11.16 35.59
C ARG A 867 -18.42 10.30 34.45
N PHE A 868 -19.11 10.39 33.32
CA PHE A 868 -18.77 9.78 32.05
C PHE A 868 -18.40 10.85 31.02
N GLU A 869 -17.59 10.45 30.04
CA GLU A 869 -17.20 11.25 28.88
C GLU A 869 -17.58 10.50 27.61
N THR A 870 -18.09 11.22 26.62
CA THR A 870 -18.56 10.62 25.36
C THR A 870 -17.41 10.16 24.47
N ASP A 871 -17.65 9.08 23.73
CA ASP A 871 -16.71 8.53 22.75
C ASP A 871 -17.39 8.41 21.38
N SER A 872 -17.02 9.29 20.46
CA SER A 872 -17.56 9.34 19.10
C SER A 872 -17.03 8.23 18.18
N SER A 873 -16.09 7.39 18.62
CA SER A 873 -15.60 6.24 17.84
C SER A 873 -16.60 5.08 17.77
N HIS A 874 -17.50 4.96 18.76
CA HIS A 874 -18.53 3.93 18.83
C HIS A 874 -19.92 4.57 18.67
N ILE A 875 -20.57 4.34 17.53
CA ILE A 875 -21.86 4.98 17.21
C ILE A 875 -23.01 4.08 17.66
N HIS A 876 -23.77 4.54 18.65
CA HIS A 876 -24.97 3.88 19.15
C HIS A 876 -26.14 4.86 19.24
N GLU A 877 -27.36 4.40 18.93
CA GLU A 877 -28.60 5.19 19.01
C GLU A 877 -28.91 5.64 20.43
N ASN A 878 -28.59 4.79 21.41
CA ASN A 878 -28.90 5.02 22.81
C ASN A 878 -27.69 4.67 23.68
N ILE A 879 -27.48 5.45 24.74
CA ILE A 879 -26.61 5.08 25.86
C ILE A 879 -27.45 4.25 26.83
N TYR A 880 -26.97 3.04 27.13
CA TYR A 880 -27.53 2.21 28.18
C TYR A 880 -26.57 2.19 29.37
N ILE A 881 -27.08 2.45 30.56
CA ILE A 881 -26.31 2.32 31.81
C ILE A 881 -27.15 1.47 32.76
N ASN A 882 -26.71 0.24 33.01
CA ASN A 882 -27.29 -0.62 34.03
C ASN A 882 -26.49 -0.46 35.31
N VAL A 883 -27.15 0.03 36.36
CA VAL A 883 -26.55 0.20 37.68
C VAL A 883 -27.14 -0.89 38.58
N THR A 884 -26.28 -1.71 39.17
CA THR A 884 -26.67 -2.79 40.09
C THR A 884 -25.89 -2.69 41.39
N THR A 885 -26.56 -2.80 42.54
CA THR A 885 -25.91 -2.89 43.85
C THR A 885 -25.87 -4.33 44.33
N VAL A 886 -24.75 -4.76 44.89
CA VAL A 886 -24.54 -6.11 45.44
C VAL A 886 -23.88 -6.03 46.82
N SER A 887 -24.10 -7.04 47.66
CA SER A 887 -23.37 -7.19 48.92
C SER A 887 -23.06 -8.66 49.20
N ASP A 888 -22.10 -8.91 50.08
CA ASP A 888 -21.75 -10.26 50.52
C ASP A 888 -22.71 -10.80 51.60
N SER A 889 -23.65 -9.98 52.09
CA SER A 889 -24.73 -10.41 53.00
C SER A 889 -25.82 -11.19 52.24
N GLU A 890 -26.71 -11.91 52.95
CA GLU A 890 -27.86 -12.55 52.30
C GLU A 890 -29.01 -11.54 52.15
N GLU A 891 -29.70 -11.58 51.02
CA GLU A 891 -30.88 -10.77 50.77
C GLU A 891 -32.05 -11.64 50.31
N ASN A 892 -33.27 -11.23 50.65
CA ASN A 892 -34.47 -11.97 50.26
C ASN A 892 -34.67 -11.87 48.74
N PRO A 893 -34.87 -12.99 48.01
CA PRO A 893 -35.12 -12.97 46.57
C PRO A 893 -36.26 -12.02 46.14
N ASN A 894 -37.23 -11.77 47.01
CA ASN A 894 -38.34 -10.87 46.72
C ASN A 894 -37.95 -9.38 46.71
N THR A 895 -36.86 -8.96 47.35
CA THR A 895 -36.40 -7.56 47.35
C THR A 895 -35.38 -7.26 46.26
N LEU A 896 -34.66 -8.27 45.73
CA LEU A 896 -33.61 -8.10 44.71
C LEU A 896 -33.94 -7.24 43.48
N HIS A 897 -35.22 -7.04 43.16
CA HIS A 897 -35.64 -6.20 42.03
C HIS A 897 -35.35 -4.71 42.23
N ASP A 898 -35.26 -4.21 43.47
CA ASP A 898 -34.92 -2.80 43.75
C ASP A 898 -33.41 -2.54 43.90
N ASN A 899 -32.59 -3.57 43.66
CA ASN A 899 -31.13 -3.47 43.61
C ASN A 899 -30.57 -3.07 42.24
N SER A 900 -31.42 -2.98 41.21
CA SER A 900 -30.97 -2.65 39.86
C SER A 900 -31.81 -1.54 39.24
N LYS A 901 -31.15 -0.67 38.46
CA LYS A 901 -31.79 0.40 37.72
C LYS A 901 -31.13 0.55 36.36
N GLU A 902 -31.95 0.43 35.32
CA GLU A 902 -31.54 0.73 33.96
C GLU A 902 -31.83 2.19 33.60
N ILE A 903 -30.84 2.85 33.02
CA ILE A 903 -30.91 4.19 32.48
C ILE A 903 -30.80 4.10 30.96
N PHE A 904 -31.67 4.85 30.28
CA PHE A 904 -31.74 4.94 28.84
C PHE A 904 -31.65 6.42 28.43
N ILE A 905 -30.69 6.76 27.58
CA ILE A 905 -30.50 8.12 27.06
C ILE A 905 -30.40 8.06 25.53
N PRO A 906 -31.36 8.63 24.79
CA PRO A 906 -31.28 8.74 23.34
C PRO A 906 -30.21 9.76 22.91
N VAL A 907 -29.44 9.42 21.89
CA VAL A 907 -28.29 10.18 21.43
C VAL A 907 -28.38 10.50 19.94
N LYS A 908 -27.99 11.73 19.59
CA LYS A 908 -27.69 12.13 18.21
C LYS A 908 -26.23 12.55 18.09
N TYR A 909 -25.65 12.42 16.90
CA TYR A 909 -24.28 12.79 16.60
C TYR A 909 -24.25 13.96 15.63
N GLU A 910 -23.42 14.96 15.88
CA GLU A 910 -23.13 15.96 14.86
C GLU A 910 -22.31 15.30 13.72
N ALA A 911 -22.53 15.68 12.46
CA ALA A 911 -21.65 15.24 11.37
C ALA A 911 -20.62 16.34 11.06
N GLY A 912 -19.32 15.98 11.14
CA GLY A 912 -18.20 16.88 10.86
C GLY A 912 -18.04 17.18 9.36
N VAL A 913 -18.95 17.97 8.80
CA VAL A 913 -18.98 18.30 7.36
C VAL A 913 -18.69 19.78 7.16
N ILE A 914 -17.74 20.09 6.28
CA ILE A 914 -17.42 21.44 5.84
C ILE A 914 -18.08 21.66 4.48
N PHE A 915 -19.09 22.52 4.46
CA PHE A 915 -19.78 22.92 3.23
C PHE A 915 -19.29 24.30 2.78
N SER A 916 -18.65 24.36 1.60
CA SER A 916 -18.11 25.59 1.02
C SER A 916 -18.60 25.80 -0.41
N VAL A 917 -18.70 27.07 -0.81
CA VAL A 917 -19.19 27.45 -2.15
C VAL A 917 -18.25 28.50 -2.74
N SER A 918 -17.87 28.30 -4.00
CA SER A 918 -17.06 29.24 -4.78
C SER A 918 -17.74 29.56 -6.11
N HIS A 919 -17.48 30.77 -6.64
CA HIS A 919 -18.08 31.27 -7.88
C HIS A 919 -17.08 32.18 -8.61
N SER A 920 -17.09 32.18 -9.94
CA SER A 920 -16.11 32.94 -10.75
C SER A 920 -16.55 34.38 -11.09
N GLN A 921 -17.85 34.62 -11.24
CA GLN A 921 -18.43 35.94 -11.56
C GLN A 921 -19.82 36.08 -10.94
N ASN A 922 -20.07 37.19 -10.22
CA ASN A 922 -21.35 37.44 -9.51
C ASN A 922 -22.20 38.53 -10.14
N TYR A 923 -21.76 39.10 -11.27
CA TYR A 923 -22.46 40.19 -11.93
C TYR A 923 -22.59 39.91 -13.43
N ILE A 924 -23.78 40.14 -13.96
CA ILE A 924 -24.15 40.07 -15.37
C ILE A 924 -24.55 41.48 -15.78
N THR A 925 -23.93 42.02 -16.82
CA THR A 925 -24.24 43.37 -17.32
C THR A 925 -24.89 43.25 -18.69
N ILE A 926 -26.05 43.88 -18.85
CA ILE A 926 -26.80 43.86 -20.10
C ILE A 926 -26.68 45.26 -20.73
N GLU A 927 -26.01 45.31 -21.88
CA GLU A 927 -25.92 46.49 -22.73
C GLU A 927 -27.23 46.64 -23.52
N ASP A 928 -27.82 47.84 -23.53
CA ASP A 928 -28.95 48.18 -24.42
C ASP A 928 -28.37 48.43 -25.81
N ASP A 929 -28.35 47.40 -26.66
CA ASP A 929 -28.06 47.57 -28.08
C ASP A 929 -29.34 47.39 -28.92
N GLU A 930 -29.46 48.23 -29.95
CA GLU A 930 -30.69 48.48 -30.68
C GLU A 930 -31.28 47.22 -31.33
N GLN A 931 -32.58 47.01 -31.06
CA GLN A 931 -33.59 46.40 -31.92
C GLN A 931 -33.10 45.60 -33.15
N SER A 932 -32.59 44.38 -32.92
CA SER A 932 -32.33 43.42 -34.01
C SER A 932 -33.26 42.20 -33.88
N SER A 933 -33.98 41.92 -34.96
CA SER A 933 -34.93 40.82 -35.09
C SER A 933 -34.25 39.46 -34.84
N VAL A 934 -34.69 38.73 -33.82
CA VAL A 934 -34.15 37.43 -33.44
C VAL A 934 -34.47 36.36 -34.50
N LYS A 935 -33.44 35.80 -35.15
CA LYS A 935 -33.51 34.53 -35.91
C LYS A 935 -32.91 33.40 -35.07
N ASP A 936 -33.46 32.18 -35.20
CA ASP A 936 -33.15 30.97 -34.41
C ASP A 936 -31.69 30.46 -34.49
N SER A 937 -30.82 31.07 -35.30
CA SER A 937 -29.44 30.61 -35.50
C SER A 937 -28.38 31.34 -34.66
N ASP A 938 -28.76 32.28 -33.79
CA ASP A 938 -27.82 33.11 -32.99
C ASP A 938 -27.83 32.82 -31.48
N PHE A 939 -28.34 31.65 -31.07
CA PHE A 939 -28.50 31.24 -29.66
C PHE A 939 -27.19 31.23 -28.86
N GLY A 940 -26.02 31.16 -29.52
CA GLY A 940 -24.71 31.16 -28.87
C GLY A 940 -24.26 32.54 -28.35
N ARG A 941 -24.78 33.65 -28.88
CA ARG A 941 -24.38 35.03 -28.50
C ARG A 941 -25.27 35.66 -27.42
N MET A 942 -26.38 35.02 -27.04
CA MET A 942 -27.41 35.60 -26.16
C MET A 942 -27.39 35.08 -24.71
N ILE A 943 -26.26 34.54 -24.23
CA ILE A 943 -26.23 33.90 -22.92
C ILE A 943 -24.95 34.24 -22.15
N GLU A 944 -25.11 34.68 -20.91
CA GLU A 944 -24.01 34.79 -19.94
C GLU A 944 -24.06 33.62 -18.97
N GLU A 945 -22.89 33.02 -18.73
CA GLU A 945 -22.69 31.82 -17.93
C GLU A 945 -22.17 32.17 -16.54
N VAL A 946 -22.83 31.66 -15.51
CA VAL A 946 -22.39 31.75 -14.11
C VAL A 946 -22.05 30.36 -13.62
N ASN A 947 -20.78 30.17 -13.26
CA ASN A 947 -20.29 28.91 -12.71
C ASN A 947 -20.27 28.97 -11.19
N ILE A 948 -21.01 28.05 -10.56
CA ILE A 948 -21.04 27.88 -9.11
C ILE A 948 -20.49 26.49 -8.78
N SER A 949 -19.49 26.45 -7.91
CA SER A 949 -18.84 25.23 -7.43
C SER A 949 -19.22 25.00 -5.98
N TYR A 950 -19.89 23.89 -5.71
CA TYR A 950 -20.24 23.41 -4.38
C TYR A 950 -19.24 22.34 -3.95
N THR A 951 -18.56 22.56 -2.83
CA THR A 951 -17.57 21.64 -2.28
C THR A 951 -18.01 21.16 -0.90
N VAL A 952 -18.07 19.84 -0.75
CA VAL A 952 -18.38 19.16 0.51
C VAL A 952 -17.13 18.40 0.94
N GLU A 953 -16.56 18.77 2.07
CA GLU A 953 -15.35 18.16 2.63
C GLU A 953 -15.62 17.58 4.01
N LYS A 954 -14.99 16.44 4.28
CA LYS A 954 -15.06 15.78 5.58
C LYS A 954 -14.03 16.42 6.53
N ALA A 955 -14.47 16.84 7.71
CA ALA A 955 -13.59 17.35 8.76
C ALA A 955 -12.94 16.15 9.50
N GLY A 956 -11.68 15.87 9.21
CA GLY A 956 -10.91 14.81 9.86
C GLY A 956 -11.35 13.38 9.45
N ASN A 957 -11.22 12.42 10.37
CA ASN A 957 -11.45 10.99 10.09
C ASN A 957 -12.86 10.48 10.43
N THR A 958 -13.83 11.39 10.49
CA THR A 958 -15.19 11.23 11.05
C THR A 958 -16.16 10.44 10.15
N LEU A 959 -17.05 9.61 10.70
CA LEU A 959 -18.02 8.88 9.89
C LEU A 959 -19.09 9.85 9.37
N THR A 960 -19.24 9.96 8.04
CA THR A 960 -20.22 10.86 7.41
C THR A 960 -21.15 10.06 6.51
N PRO A 961 -22.43 9.89 6.87
CA PRO A 961 -23.38 9.16 6.04
C PRO A 961 -23.71 9.91 4.74
N ALA A 962 -24.35 9.22 3.80
CA ALA A 962 -24.71 9.78 2.49
C ALA A 962 -25.58 11.05 2.61
N LEU A 963 -25.17 12.09 1.88
CA LEU A 963 -25.77 13.42 1.87
C LEU A 963 -26.51 13.66 0.56
N ASP A 964 -27.63 14.36 0.61
CA ASP A 964 -28.30 14.92 -0.55
C ASP A 964 -28.13 16.44 -0.56
N LEU A 965 -27.48 16.94 -1.61
CA LEU A 965 -27.34 18.35 -1.92
C LEU A 965 -28.54 18.80 -2.76
N ASN A 966 -29.36 19.67 -2.19
CA ASN A 966 -30.52 20.26 -2.85
C ASN A 966 -30.23 21.72 -3.20
N VAL A 967 -30.25 22.06 -4.49
CA VAL A 967 -30.00 23.41 -5.00
C VAL A 967 -31.29 23.96 -5.58
N ILE A 968 -31.76 25.07 -5.03
CA ILE A 968 -33.00 25.77 -5.38
C ILE A 968 -32.63 27.10 -6.05
N TYR A 969 -33.21 27.38 -7.21
CA TYR A 969 -32.94 28.60 -7.98
C TYR A 969 -34.22 29.16 -8.63
N PRO A 970 -34.27 30.49 -8.89
CA PRO A 970 -35.41 31.13 -9.54
C PRO A 970 -35.44 30.81 -11.04
N TYR A 971 -36.33 29.90 -11.44
CA TYR A 971 -36.44 29.46 -12.83
C TYR A 971 -37.35 30.38 -13.66
N ARG A 972 -38.49 30.81 -13.11
CA ARG A 972 -39.47 31.64 -13.81
C ARG A 972 -39.96 32.84 -13.01
N SER A 973 -40.21 33.93 -13.72
CA SER A 973 -40.90 35.11 -13.19
C SER A 973 -42.40 34.83 -12.96
N PRO A 974 -43.11 35.69 -12.21
CA PRO A 974 -44.56 35.60 -12.02
C PRO A 974 -45.38 35.51 -13.33
N LEU A 975 -44.92 36.14 -14.42
CA LEU A 975 -45.53 36.03 -15.76
C LEU A 975 -45.01 34.86 -16.63
N PHE A 976 -44.33 33.88 -16.02
CA PHE A 976 -43.74 32.70 -16.66
C PHE A 976 -42.59 32.99 -17.64
N ASN A 977 -41.90 34.13 -17.49
CA ASN A 977 -40.67 34.39 -18.26
C ASN A 977 -39.51 33.55 -17.69
N VAL A 978 -38.67 32.97 -18.55
CA VAL A 978 -37.49 32.20 -18.12
C VAL A 978 -36.42 33.15 -17.60
N LEU A 979 -35.86 32.85 -16.43
CA LEU A 979 -34.85 33.67 -15.77
C LEU A 979 -33.48 32.96 -15.78
N LEU A 980 -33.28 32.02 -14.85
CA LEU A 980 -32.03 31.29 -14.67
C LEU A 980 -32.29 29.79 -14.85
N PHE A 981 -31.46 29.12 -15.65
CA PHE A 981 -31.56 27.67 -15.81
C PHE A 981 -30.16 27.00 -15.84
N PRO A 982 -30.01 25.83 -15.18
CA PRO A 982 -28.80 25.03 -15.27
C PRO A 982 -28.72 24.35 -16.64
N THR A 983 -27.52 24.30 -17.22
CA THR A 983 -27.29 23.59 -18.51
C THR A 983 -26.27 22.48 -18.42
N ARG A 984 -25.29 22.62 -17.54
CA ARG A 984 -24.27 21.61 -17.34
C ARG A 984 -24.02 21.43 -15.84
N ILE A 985 -24.10 20.18 -15.41
CA ILE A 985 -23.73 19.77 -14.05
C ILE A 985 -22.56 18.80 -14.20
N VAL A 986 -21.39 19.18 -13.71
CA VAL A 986 -20.19 18.35 -13.68
C VAL A 986 -19.90 17.99 -12.24
N TYR A 987 -19.77 16.71 -11.95
CA TYR A 987 -19.59 16.21 -10.59
C TYR A 987 -18.50 15.13 -10.51
N SER A 988 -17.95 14.90 -9.32
CA SER A 988 -16.97 13.84 -9.06
C SER A 988 -17.54 12.44 -9.33
N THR A 989 -16.66 11.47 -9.65
CA THR A 989 -16.97 10.11 -10.14
C THR A 989 -17.97 9.28 -9.31
N GLU A 990 -18.25 9.70 -8.08
CA GLU A 990 -19.09 8.98 -7.12
C GLU A 990 -20.43 9.69 -6.83
N VAL A 991 -20.59 10.95 -7.21
CA VAL A 991 -21.84 11.71 -7.00
C VAL A 991 -22.86 11.38 -8.09
N LYS A 992 -24.16 11.34 -7.76
CA LYS A 992 -25.25 11.16 -8.74
C LYS A 992 -26.23 12.31 -8.69
N CYS A 993 -26.25 13.15 -9.72
CA CYS A 993 -27.20 14.25 -9.85
C CYS A 993 -28.36 13.86 -10.78
N LYS A 994 -29.58 14.26 -10.43
CA LYS A 994 -30.70 14.23 -11.38
C LYS A 994 -30.55 15.39 -12.34
N GLU A 995 -30.52 15.10 -13.65
CA GLU A 995 -30.46 16.16 -14.67
C GLU A 995 -31.77 16.96 -14.68
N PRO A 996 -31.69 18.30 -14.68
CA PRO A 996 -32.86 19.15 -14.80
C PRO A 996 -33.45 19.07 -16.22
N PRO A 997 -34.78 19.16 -16.38
CA PRO A 997 -35.44 19.06 -17.68
C PRO A 997 -35.01 20.19 -18.63
N ALA A 998 -34.92 19.89 -19.93
CA ALA A 998 -34.57 20.88 -20.94
C ALA A 998 -35.58 22.05 -20.96
N PRO A 999 -35.13 23.33 -20.99
CA PRO A 999 -36.02 24.47 -20.92
C PRO A 999 -36.90 24.57 -22.18
N LYS A 1000 -38.22 24.77 -21.99
CA LYS A 1000 -39.14 25.11 -23.08
C LYS A 1000 -39.12 26.63 -23.29
N HIS A 1001 -38.64 27.07 -24.45
CA HIS A 1001 -38.50 28.49 -24.77
C HIS A 1001 -39.82 29.07 -25.30
N ASN A 1002 -40.35 30.09 -24.61
CA ASN A 1002 -41.48 30.90 -25.07
C ASN A 1002 -41.01 32.35 -25.26
N LYS A 1003 -41.70 33.13 -26.11
CA LYS A 1003 -41.41 34.57 -26.26
C LYS A 1003 -41.66 35.31 -24.93
N PRO A 1004 -40.70 36.14 -24.45
CA PRO A 1004 -40.85 36.83 -23.17
C PRO A 1004 -41.94 37.90 -23.22
N LYS A 1005 -42.70 38.03 -22.13
CA LYS A 1005 -43.71 39.06 -21.90
C LYS A 1005 -43.09 40.22 -21.12
N LYS A 1006 -43.50 41.47 -21.42
CA LYS A 1006 -43.03 42.66 -20.71
C LYS A 1006 -43.51 42.65 -19.25
N GLU A 1007 -42.58 42.83 -18.32
CA GLU A 1007 -42.79 42.74 -16.87
C GLU A 1007 -41.84 43.72 -16.13
N THR A 1008 -42.29 44.30 -15.02
CA THR A 1008 -41.43 45.11 -14.13
C THR A 1008 -40.86 44.21 -13.04
N LEU A 1009 -39.54 44.04 -13.02
CA LEU A 1009 -38.87 43.11 -12.10
C LEU A 1009 -38.30 43.88 -10.91
N THR A 1010 -38.79 43.60 -9.69
CA THR A 1010 -38.24 44.20 -8.45
C THR A 1010 -37.40 43.19 -7.66
N PRO A 1011 -36.40 43.63 -6.86
CA PRO A 1011 -35.51 42.74 -6.12
C PRO A 1011 -36.22 41.80 -5.12
N PHE A 1012 -37.37 42.23 -4.57
CA PHE A 1012 -38.17 41.43 -3.65
C PHE A 1012 -38.97 40.30 -4.32
N LEU A 1013 -39.14 40.32 -5.65
CA LEU A 1013 -39.93 39.33 -6.39
C LEU A 1013 -39.18 38.04 -6.73
N LEU A 1014 -37.88 37.93 -6.39
CA LEU A 1014 -36.98 36.86 -6.87
C LEU A 1014 -36.35 35.99 -5.76
N GLU A 1015 -36.87 36.10 -4.54
CA GLU A 1015 -36.65 35.08 -3.50
C GLU A 1015 -37.66 33.94 -3.70
N CYS A 1016 -37.26 32.70 -3.37
CA CYS A 1016 -38.05 31.47 -3.60
C CYS A 1016 -39.28 31.30 -2.67
N GLY A 1017 -40.00 32.38 -2.39
CA GLY A 1017 -41.31 32.39 -1.74
C GLY A 1017 -42.45 32.95 -2.61
N GLN A 1018 -42.15 33.75 -3.65
CA GLN A 1018 -43.16 34.35 -4.56
C GLN A 1018 -42.85 34.13 -6.07
N SER A 1019 -41.66 33.66 -6.43
CA SER A 1019 -41.27 33.26 -7.78
C SER A 1019 -41.38 31.75 -7.99
N LEU A 1020 -41.54 31.30 -9.24
CA LEU A 1020 -41.58 29.88 -9.58
C LEU A 1020 -40.14 29.34 -9.63
N CYS A 1021 -39.65 28.87 -8.48
CA CYS A 1021 -38.34 28.24 -8.36
C CYS A 1021 -38.38 26.78 -8.82
N ASP A 1022 -37.22 26.30 -9.29
CA ASP A 1022 -36.99 24.91 -9.62
C ASP A 1022 -35.81 24.40 -8.80
N SER A 1023 -35.68 23.08 -8.67
CA SER A 1023 -34.64 22.47 -7.84
C SER A 1023 -34.14 21.18 -8.43
N PHE A 1024 -32.83 20.94 -8.30
CA PHE A 1024 -32.25 19.64 -8.58
C PHE A 1024 -31.53 19.12 -7.34
N THR A 1025 -31.48 17.79 -7.24
CA THR A 1025 -30.85 17.09 -6.11
C THR A 1025 -29.71 16.23 -6.60
N CYS A 1026 -28.58 16.32 -5.89
CA CYS A 1026 -27.40 15.50 -6.09
C CYS A 1026 -27.16 14.63 -4.87
N SER A 1027 -27.07 13.31 -5.08
CA SER A 1027 -26.75 12.36 -4.02
C SER A 1027 -25.24 12.17 -3.93
N ILE A 1028 -24.68 12.52 -2.78
CA ILE A 1028 -23.25 12.52 -2.46
C ILE A 1028 -22.97 11.32 -1.53
N PRO A 1029 -22.21 10.30 -1.98
CA PRO A 1029 -21.82 9.18 -1.13
C PRO A 1029 -20.69 9.55 -0.16
N GLU A 1030 -20.38 8.62 0.75
CA GLU A 1030 -19.36 8.77 1.79
C GLU A 1030 -17.96 8.97 1.19
N THR A 1031 -17.55 10.22 1.02
CA THR A 1031 -16.31 10.61 0.33
C THR A 1031 -15.57 11.69 1.10
N ASN A 1032 -14.23 11.68 1.05
CA ASN A 1032 -13.42 12.66 1.76
C ASN A 1032 -13.63 14.08 1.23
N LYS A 1033 -13.81 14.22 -0.08
CA LYS A 1033 -14.07 15.48 -0.77
C LYS A 1033 -14.91 15.22 -2.01
N SER A 1034 -16.05 15.89 -2.09
CA SER A 1034 -16.94 15.87 -3.25
C SER A 1034 -17.15 17.27 -3.78
N GLN A 1035 -17.15 17.40 -5.11
CA GLN A 1035 -17.33 18.68 -5.79
C GLN A 1035 -18.41 18.56 -6.86
N VAL A 1036 -19.35 19.51 -6.83
CA VAL A 1036 -20.44 19.64 -7.80
C VAL A 1036 -20.37 21.03 -8.41
N ASN A 1037 -20.00 21.08 -9.69
CA ASN A 1037 -19.89 22.30 -10.47
C ASN A 1037 -21.11 22.45 -11.36
N VAL A 1038 -21.80 23.58 -11.23
CA VAL A 1038 -23.05 23.86 -11.92
C VAL A 1038 -22.89 25.12 -12.75
N THR A 1039 -23.14 25.01 -14.05
CA THR A 1039 -23.16 26.14 -14.99
C THR A 1039 -24.60 26.60 -15.18
N PHE A 1040 -24.92 27.77 -14.63
CA PHE A 1040 -26.18 28.45 -14.82
C PHE A 1040 -26.11 29.43 -15.99
N LYS A 1041 -27.19 29.51 -16.75
CA LYS A 1041 -27.35 30.42 -17.89
C LYS A 1041 -28.51 31.37 -17.63
N ALA A 1042 -28.25 32.68 -17.76
CA ALA A 1042 -29.28 33.70 -17.67
C ALA A 1042 -29.89 33.97 -19.05
N TRP A 1043 -31.23 33.97 -19.14
CA TRP A 1043 -31.94 34.20 -20.40
C TRP A 1043 -32.03 35.70 -20.72
N LYS A 1044 -31.04 36.24 -21.44
CA LYS A 1044 -30.95 37.67 -21.79
C LYS A 1044 -32.26 38.28 -22.32
N PRO A 1045 -33.04 37.63 -23.22
CA PRO A 1045 -34.27 38.23 -23.75
C PRO A 1045 -35.33 38.62 -22.72
N THR A 1046 -35.42 37.91 -21.59
CA THR A 1046 -36.33 38.29 -20.49
C THR A 1046 -35.88 39.62 -19.87
N PHE A 1047 -34.57 39.77 -19.70
CA PHE A 1047 -33.96 40.93 -19.07
C PHE A 1047 -33.81 42.13 -20.03
N THR A 1048 -33.83 41.92 -21.34
CA THR A 1048 -33.89 43.01 -22.32
C THR A 1048 -35.29 43.64 -22.39
N VAL A 1049 -36.34 42.82 -22.31
CA VAL A 1049 -37.74 43.28 -22.40
C VAL A 1049 -38.27 43.77 -21.04
N GLY A 1050 -37.74 43.26 -19.92
CA GLY A 1050 -38.15 43.65 -18.57
C GLY A 1050 -37.65 45.04 -18.14
N GLU A 1051 -38.42 45.73 -17.31
CA GLU A 1051 -38.05 47.03 -16.74
C GLU A 1051 -37.41 46.85 -15.35
N PHE A 1052 -36.09 47.07 -15.23
CA PHE A 1052 -35.34 47.07 -13.96
C PHE A 1052 -34.00 47.83 -14.11
N SER A 1053 -33.42 48.30 -12.99
CA SER A 1053 -32.10 48.94 -12.94
C SER A 1053 -31.01 48.00 -12.41
N SER A 1054 -31.27 47.33 -11.29
CA SER A 1054 -30.45 46.25 -10.75
C SER A 1054 -31.31 45.18 -10.09
N LEU A 1055 -30.92 43.93 -10.26
CA LEU A 1055 -31.68 42.76 -9.85
C LEU A 1055 -30.76 41.79 -9.09
N LYS A 1056 -31.26 41.23 -7.99
CA LYS A 1056 -30.54 40.21 -7.21
C LYS A 1056 -31.31 38.91 -7.29
N MET A 1057 -30.69 37.86 -7.81
CA MET A 1057 -31.23 36.50 -7.83
C MET A 1057 -30.47 35.65 -6.83
N MET A 1058 -31.17 34.95 -5.94
CA MET A 1058 -30.55 34.12 -4.92
C MET A 1058 -30.68 32.64 -5.25
N VAL A 1059 -29.55 31.92 -5.28
CA VAL A 1059 -29.48 30.47 -5.42
C VAL A 1059 -29.15 29.87 -4.05
N ASN A 1060 -30.07 29.05 -3.54
CA ASN A 1060 -29.95 28.44 -2.21
C ASN A 1060 -29.56 26.98 -2.34
N ALA A 1061 -28.45 26.60 -1.72
CA ALA A 1061 -28.02 25.21 -1.62
C ALA A 1061 -28.13 24.73 -0.19
N SER A 1062 -28.75 23.57 0.00
CA SER A 1062 -28.96 22.94 1.30
C SER A 1062 -28.46 21.50 1.30
N LEU A 1063 -27.84 21.08 2.40
CA LEU A 1063 -27.42 19.69 2.62
C LEU A 1063 -28.41 19.01 3.56
N THR A 1064 -28.81 17.79 3.20
CA THR A 1064 -29.71 16.95 4.00
C THR A 1064 -29.21 15.52 4.02
N PHE A 1065 -29.54 14.75 5.07
CA PHE A 1065 -29.24 13.32 5.08
C PHE A 1065 -30.32 12.53 4.35
N LYS A 1066 -29.90 11.59 3.51
CA LYS A 1066 -30.82 10.78 2.70
C LYS A 1066 -31.70 9.84 3.52
N GLN A 1067 -31.17 9.32 4.63
CA GLN A 1067 -31.84 8.38 5.54
C GLN A 1067 -31.02 8.19 6.82
N ASN A 1068 -31.00 9.17 7.72
CA ASN A 1068 -30.41 8.93 9.03
C ASN A 1068 -31.05 9.78 10.13
N HIS A 1069 -31.61 9.14 11.15
CA HIS A 1069 -32.20 9.78 12.32
C HIS A 1069 -31.17 10.04 13.43
N LEU A 1070 -29.97 9.43 13.30
CA LEU A 1070 -28.89 9.47 14.28
C LEU A 1070 -27.96 10.68 14.12
N PHE A 1071 -27.93 11.32 12.94
CA PHE A 1071 -27.00 12.40 12.66
C PHE A 1071 -27.70 13.72 12.42
N GLU A 1072 -27.12 14.80 12.94
CA GLU A 1072 -27.54 16.16 12.68
C GLU A 1072 -26.37 16.97 12.09
N LEU A 1073 -26.67 17.80 11.08
CA LEU A 1073 -25.68 18.71 10.52
C LEU A 1073 -25.48 19.90 11.45
N GLY A 1074 -24.23 20.34 11.64
CA GLY A 1074 -23.95 21.59 12.32
C GLY A 1074 -24.63 22.78 11.63
N SER A 1075 -25.02 23.81 12.40
CA SER A 1075 -25.72 25.00 11.89
C SER A 1075 -24.99 25.68 10.73
N ASN A 1076 -23.65 25.67 10.79
CA ASN A 1076 -22.79 26.24 9.75
C ASN A 1076 -22.71 25.38 8.46
N ALA A 1077 -23.11 24.11 8.47
CA ALA A 1077 -23.03 23.22 7.30
C ALA A 1077 -24.37 23.04 6.58
N LYS A 1078 -25.49 23.49 7.14
CA LYS A 1078 -26.85 23.23 6.61
C LYS A 1078 -27.15 23.95 5.29
N THR A 1079 -26.82 25.24 5.16
CA THR A 1079 -27.23 26.06 4.00
C THR A 1079 -26.15 27.04 3.51
N ARG A 1080 -26.10 27.26 2.20
CA ARG A 1080 -25.25 28.26 1.53
C ARG A 1080 -26.04 28.98 0.45
N ASN A 1081 -25.97 30.30 0.46
CA ASN A 1081 -26.69 31.15 -0.48
C ASN A 1081 -25.69 31.88 -1.37
N VAL A 1082 -25.95 31.91 -2.67
CA VAL A 1082 -25.17 32.66 -3.67
C VAL A 1082 -26.07 33.68 -4.32
N THR A 1083 -25.64 34.95 -4.34
CA THR A 1083 -26.40 36.05 -4.95
C THR A 1083 -25.78 36.43 -6.29
N ILE A 1084 -26.56 36.34 -7.36
CA ILE A 1084 -26.21 36.77 -8.71
C ILE A 1084 -26.84 38.14 -8.95
N LEU A 1085 -26.02 39.14 -9.27
CA LEU A 1085 -26.45 40.50 -9.58
C LEU A 1085 -26.62 40.66 -11.10
N ILE A 1086 -27.76 41.17 -11.56
CA ILE A 1086 -27.96 41.57 -12.96
C ILE A 1086 -28.20 43.08 -12.99
N SER A 1087 -27.41 43.82 -13.77
CA SER A 1087 -27.55 45.26 -13.94
C SER A 1087 -27.77 45.64 -15.39
N LYS A 1088 -28.69 46.59 -15.63
CA LYS A 1088 -28.91 47.17 -16.94
C LYS A 1088 -28.08 48.44 -17.08
N GLY A 1089 -27.22 48.51 -18.09
CA GLY A 1089 -26.20 49.55 -18.21
C GLY A 1089 -26.77 50.92 -18.58
N THR A 1090 -26.83 51.85 -17.63
CA THR A 1090 -26.71 53.29 -17.88
C THR A 1090 -25.56 53.82 -17.02
N ILE A 1091 -24.36 53.87 -17.57
CA ILE A 1091 -23.27 54.63 -16.96
C ILE A 1091 -23.28 56.02 -17.61
N GLU A 1092 -24.09 56.94 -17.06
CA GLU A 1092 -23.71 58.34 -17.15
C GLU A 1092 -22.42 58.49 -16.34
N GLY A 1093 -21.28 58.52 -17.05
CA GLY A 1093 -19.99 58.75 -16.42
C GLY A 1093 -20.02 60.08 -15.67
N ILE A 1094 -19.66 60.06 -14.38
CA ILE A 1094 -19.46 61.28 -13.59
C ILE A 1094 -18.42 62.14 -14.35
N PRO A 1095 -18.76 63.36 -14.79
CA PRO A 1095 -17.86 64.15 -15.62
C PRO A 1095 -16.54 64.42 -14.88
N LEU A 1096 -15.42 64.28 -15.59
CA LEU A 1096 -14.05 64.30 -15.04
C LEU A 1096 -13.74 65.47 -14.09
N TRP A 1097 -14.40 66.61 -14.25
CA TRP A 1097 -14.23 67.78 -13.37
C TRP A 1097 -14.58 67.51 -11.90
N ILE A 1098 -15.57 66.63 -11.61
CA ILE A 1098 -15.97 66.31 -10.22
C ILE A 1098 -14.88 65.49 -9.52
N ILE A 1099 -14.23 64.56 -10.24
CA ILE A 1099 -13.14 63.73 -9.71
C ILE A 1099 -11.91 64.59 -9.43
N ILE A 1100 -11.58 65.51 -10.34
CA ILE A 1100 -10.46 66.45 -10.15
C ILE A 1100 -10.72 67.36 -8.94
N LEU A 1101 -11.94 67.88 -8.80
CA LEU A 1101 -12.31 68.77 -7.70
C LEU A 1101 -12.31 68.07 -6.33
N LEU A 1102 -12.80 66.83 -6.24
CA LEU A 1102 -12.75 66.04 -5.01
C LEU A 1102 -11.32 65.61 -4.63
N SER A 1103 -10.50 65.21 -5.61
CA SER A 1103 -9.13 64.78 -5.35
C SER A 1103 -8.22 65.95 -4.92
N THR A 1104 -8.44 67.14 -5.47
CA THR A 1104 -7.73 68.36 -5.05
C THR A 1104 -8.13 68.82 -3.66
N LEU A 1105 -9.43 68.76 -3.33
CA LEU A 1105 -9.89 69.08 -1.97
C LEU A 1105 -9.34 68.10 -0.93
N ALA A 1106 -9.35 66.80 -1.24
CA ALA A 1106 -8.81 65.77 -0.35
C ALA A 1106 -7.29 65.93 -0.17
N GLY A 1107 -6.55 66.24 -1.25
CA GLY A 1107 -5.11 66.50 -1.20
C GLY A 1107 -4.75 67.70 -0.32
N LEU A 1108 -5.50 68.81 -0.44
CA LEU A 1108 -5.30 70.00 0.42
C LEU A 1108 -5.59 69.70 1.89
N LEU A 1109 -6.61 68.89 2.17
CA LEU A 1109 -6.99 68.55 3.55
C LEU A 1109 -5.92 67.66 4.21
N ILE A 1110 -5.35 66.71 3.47
CA ILE A 1110 -4.22 65.89 3.94
C ILE A 1110 -2.98 66.76 4.16
N LEU A 1111 -2.64 67.68 3.24
CA LEU A 1111 -1.50 68.58 3.38
C LEU A 1111 -1.64 69.47 4.63
N ALA A 1112 -2.82 70.04 4.85
CA ALA A 1112 -3.11 70.85 6.04
C ALA A 1112 -2.94 70.03 7.33
N LEU A 1113 -3.39 68.77 7.34
CA LEU A 1113 -3.27 67.88 8.48
C LEU A 1113 -1.80 67.51 8.77
N ILE A 1114 -0.98 67.29 7.72
CA ILE A 1114 0.47 67.06 7.84
C ILE A 1114 1.18 68.31 8.40
N ILE A 1115 0.85 69.51 7.91
CA ILE A 1115 1.43 70.76 8.44
C ILE A 1115 1.06 70.94 9.91
N LEU A 1116 -0.18 70.63 10.30
CA LEU A 1116 -0.63 70.68 11.69
C LEU A 1116 0.13 69.67 12.57
N ILE A 1117 0.39 68.46 12.07
CA ILE A 1117 1.21 67.46 12.76
C ILE A 1117 2.65 67.95 12.93
N PHE A 1118 3.29 68.49 11.88
CA PHE A 1118 4.65 69.02 11.98
C PHE A 1118 4.76 70.26 12.89
N TRP A 1119 3.72 71.10 12.93
CA TRP A 1119 3.65 72.22 13.86
C TRP A 1119 3.50 71.75 15.32
N LYS A 1120 2.65 70.74 15.57
CA LYS A 1120 2.44 70.18 16.92
C LYS A 1120 3.66 69.37 17.42
N LEU A 1121 4.41 68.74 16.52
CA LEU A 1121 5.68 68.07 16.81
C LEU A 1121 6.88 69.03 16.95
N GLY A 1122 6.66 70.34 16.85
CA GLY A 1122 7.69 71.34 17.14
C GLY A 1122 8.73 71.53 16.03
N PHE A 1123 8.51 71.01 14.83
CA PHE A 1123 9.47 71.01 13.72
C PHE A 1123 9.79 72.43 13.18
N PHE A 1124 8.90 73.40 13.42
CA PHE A 1124 9.07 74.80 13.00
C PHE A 1124 9.61 75.73 14.11
N LYS A 1125 10.06 75.19 15.26
CA LYS A 1125 10.71 75.98 16.33
C LYS A 1125 12.23 75.99 16.13
N ARG A 1126 12.74 76.99 15.40
CA ARG A 1126 14.18 77.23 15.23
C ARG A 1126 14.77 77.82 16.52
N LYS A 1127 15.70 77.11 17.16
CA LYS A 1127 16.66 77.67 18.13
C LYS A 1127 17.79 78.35 17.35
N THR A 1128 17.95 79.65 17.55
CA THR A 1128 19.12 80.43 17.11
C THR A 1128 20.28 80.21 18.08
N MET A 1129 21.43 79.77 17.59
CA MET A 1129 22.75 80.06 18.18
C MET A 1129 23.83 80.04 17.10
N ASP A 1130 24.59 81.15 17.06
CA ASP A 1130 25.84 81.36 16.35
C ASP A 1130 26.92 80.36 16.79
N TYR A 1131 27.77 79.91 15.87
CA TYR A 1131 29.16 80.39 15.74
C TYR A 1131 29.86 79.71 14.55
N SER A 1132 30.91 80.39 14.13
CA SER A 1132 31.75 80.26 12.95
C SER A 1132 32.86 79.21 13.04
N LYS A 1133 33.44 78.95 11.85
CA LYS A 1133 34.87 78.73 11.53
C LYS A 1133 35.49 77.32 11.50
N GLU A 1134 36.38 77.23 10.48
CA GLU A 1134 37.59 76.39 10.27
C GLU A 1134 37.35 74.98 9.70
N GLU A 1135 37.66 74.71 8.42
CA GLU A 1135 39.00 74.52 7.79
C GLU A 1135 39.81 73.37 8.42
N MET A 1136 40.11 72.33 7.63
CA MET A 1136 41.43 72.06 7.00
C MET A 1136 41.83 70.56 6.94
N SER A 1137 42.37 70.17 5.76
CA SER A 1137 43.28 69.04 5.41
C SER A 1137 42.81 67.59 5.69
N ASP A 1138 42.94 66.61 4.78
CA ASP A 1138 43.82 66.41 3.60
C ASP A 1138 43.06 65.87 2.38
#